data_AF-L9VZP7-F1
#
_entry.id   AF-L9VZP7-F1
#
_cell.length_a   1.000
_cell.length_b   1.000
_cell.length_c   1.000
_cell.angle_alpha   90.00
_cell.angle_beta   90.00
_cell.angle_gamma   90.00
#
_symmetry.space_group_name_H-M   'P 1'
#
loop_
_entity.id
_entity.type
_entity.pdbx_description
1 polymer ?
#
loop_
_entity_poly.entity_id
_entity_poly.type
_entity_poly.pdbx_seq_one_letter_code
_entity_poly.pdbx_strand_id
1 'polypeptide(L)'
;MSDRVDATDHAFWGDIDDDVALERYRTLVGMVDDGVYQLDGEGTFVAVDETTAETMGYAREELVGEPIASLVDDAAADRIECALTAQLEGDDEPCSLEVTIRAADGTQVPCTLRLTAAIADEEWTGALGTVRKRRAPLESAAISTESIANVLDEADVGVFVLDAEFDIRWVDESIQTYLGLEREAVLGRDKRTLIETGLADRFADPDSFADAVLATYEDNTYAERFECRVTADEATGREERWLEHRSKPIRSGQFAGGRVELYYDITDRKRSEGALEESETQFHSLVDAVEEYAIFQLDPTGRIVSWNEGARQIKGYEREEILGKHISTFYTADDRAADVPETILERATATGSVEDEGWRVRNDGSRFWANVTLTAVMDADGTHRGFLKVTRDMTDRREREQQLQRERNLIDRILEASPVGMIVFDTDETVTRVNDRYRELFGASTDDLETSPFASERLFDDAGESVTHATHPYTAALRTGEPVFDRVLRIEPASRADERQWIVVNAVPLLDDDGTVDRVVATAEDITDLKERERELESELESILSRITDAFYALDDDWTVTYANDRARELIDFEGDELLGRSIWEVFEWGAESTLRTEYERAMAVQEPTSFELYSEPPEAWLEIHAYPSETGLSVYFRDISERKRRERALRGERNLVERIIDTSPVGIVTLNETGRLERVNSRAEAILGYDEHELSDLIRDLDRLDPIRPDRASVSTAEVLIDRLFRDGETIHNLELGIRRPDGQRIWVSVSATPLVDDGEITGAVITFADITDRKAYQRQLEASNERLEQFAYAASHDLQEPLRMVSSYLQLIEKRYADDLDADGREFIEYAVDGAERMREMIDGLLQYSRVETEGDPFEPVDLEGVIGDVLDDLQLRIEETDAEITVGELPTVRGDEDQLRQVFQNLFSNAIEYSGDGSPTIAVAAERSGSYWRIDVADDGVGIEPAETDRIFEVFQRLHSRDEHSGTGIGLALCQRIVERHGGEIWVDSEPGEGSTFSVTLPAVPESALEGEH
;
A
#
# COMPACT_ATOMS: atom_id res chain seq x y z
N MET A 1 61.24 -3.10 24.64
CA MET A 1 61.67 -4.16 23.70
C MET A 1 60.61 -5.24 23.76
N SER A 2 59.80 -5.52 22.75
CA SER A 2 59.63 -5.06 21.36
C SER A 2 58.31 -5.74 20.97
N ASP A 3 57.24 -4.96 20.78
CA ASP A 3 56.66 -4.52 19.48
C ASP A 3 55.63 -5.52 18.90
N ARG A 4 54.37 -5.07 18.82
CA ARG A 4 53.60 -4.73 17.58
C ARG A 4 52.09 -4.66 17.90
N VAL A 5 51.44 -3.48 17.72
CA VAL A 5 50.61 -3.01 16.56
C VAL A 5 49.14 -3.41 16.79
N ASP A 6 48.24 -2.52 17.20
CA ASP A 6 47.48 -1.43 16.51
C ASP A 6 46.01 -1.88 16.35
N ALA A 7 45.09 -1.05 16.87
CA ALA A 7 43.72 -0.88 16.37
C ALA A 7 43.17 0.43 16.96
N THR A 8 43.10 1.44 16.10
CA THR A 8 42.47 2.77 16.19
C THR A 8 40.95 2.63 16.37
N ASP A 9 40.29 3.38 17.27
CA ASP A 9 39.80 4.77 17.14
C ASP A 9 38.90 5.00 15.90
N HIS A 10 37.59 4.76 16.07
CA HIS A 10 36.51 5.35 15.27
C HIS A 10 35.38 5.79 16.21
N ALA A 11 35.52 7.01 16.74
CA ALA A 11 34.42 7.79 17.30
C ALA A 11 33.82 8.61 16.15
N PHE A 12 32.63 8.25 15.69
CA PHE A 12 31.97 8.84 14.52
C PHE A 12 31.18 10.12 14.83
N TRP A 13 31.16 10.63 16.07
CA TRP A 13 30.42 11.85 16.40
C TRP A 13 31.15 12.73 17.43
N GLY A 14 31.44 13.96 17.01
CA GLY A 14 31.91 15.06 17.85
C GLY A 14 31.56 16.42 17.24
N ASP A 15 30.61 17.09 17.89
CA ASP A 15 30.24 18.53 17.89
C ASP A 15 29.32 19.12 16.79
N ILE A 16 28.00 18.84 16.86
CA ILE A 16 26.84 19.79 16.86
C ILE A 16 25.73 19.15 17.75
N ASP A 17 24.95 19.94 18.50
CA ASP A 17 24.03 19.55 19.60
C ASP A 17 23.21 18.26 19.33
N ASP A 18 23.69 17.14 19.92
CA ASP A 18 23.28 15.76 19.61
C ASP A 18 21.81 15.45 19.95
N ASP A 19 21.15 16.22 20.80
CA ASP A 19 19.83 15.82 21.32
C ASP A 19 18.70 16.00 20.27
N VAL A 20 18.75 17.03 19.41
CA VAL A 20 17.66 17.33 18.45
C VAL A 20 17.75 16.50 17.17
N ALA A 21 18.96 16.26 16.66
CA ALA A 21 19.19 15.43 15.48
C ALA A 21 18.95 13.94 15.80
N LEU A 22 19.32 13.48 17.01
CA LEU A 22 19.05 12.13 17.49
C LEU A 22 17.56 11.93 17.82
N GLU A 23 16.83 12.96 18.29
CA GLU A 23 15.37 12.92 18.43
C GLU A 23 14.67 12.82 17.06
N ARG A 24 15.11 13.61 16.06
CA ARG A 24 14.55 13.58 14.70
C ARG A 24 14.83 12.27 13.98
N TYR A 25 16.03 11.72 14.14
CA TYR A 25 16.41 10.41 13.58
C TYR A 25 15.66 9.25 14.25
N ARG A 26 15.53 9.25 15.59
CA ARG A 26 14.70 8.26 16.31
C ARG A 26 13.21 8.37 15.94
N THR A 27 12.73 9.59 15.70
CA THR A 27 11.34 9.83 15.27
C THR A 27 11.10 9.32 13.84
N LEU A 28 12.07 9.44 12.93
CA LEU A 28 11.96 8.92 11.56
C LEU A 28 12.12 7.40 11.46
N VAL A 29 13.05 6.81 12.22
CA VAL A 29 13.23 5.35 12.27
C VAL A 29 12.07 4.68 12.99
N GLY A 30 11.49 5.32 14.02
CA GLY A 30 10.27 4.84 14.69
C GLY A 30 8.98 4.93 13.86
N MET A 31 9.03 5.47 12.63
CA MET A 31 7.89 5.51 11.70
C MET A 31 7.90 4.35 10.68
N VAL A 32 8.93 3.50 10.65
CA VAL A 32 9.04 2.35 9.74
C VAL A 32 8.61 1.07 10.47
N ASP A 33 7.61 0.35 9.95
CA ASP A 33 7.06 -0.88 10.56
C ASP A 33 7.97 -2.11 10.45
N ASP A 34 9.03 -2.07 9.63
CA ASP A 34 9.98 -3.17 9.42
C ASP A 34 11.22 -2.99 10.31
N GLY A 35 11.75 -4.07 10.89
CA GLY A 35 12.97 -4.00 11.71
C GLY A 35 14.22 -3.82 10.87
N VAL A 36 15.12 -2.93 11.28
CA VAL A 36 16.39 -2.59 10.61
C VAL A 36 17.60 -3.14 11.37
N TYR A 37 18.52 -3.79 10.64
CA TYR A 37 19.77 -4.31 11.18
C TYR A 37 20.97 -4.09 10.24
N GLN A 38 22.18 -4.17 10.79
CA GLN A 38 23.45 -4.06 10.08
C GLN A 38 24.34 -5.26 10.39
N LEU A 39 24.93 -5.85 9.35
CA LEU A 39 25.89 -6.96 9.42
C LEU A 39 27.30 -6.48 9.02
N ASP A 40 28.33 -7.07 9.62
CA ASP A 40 29.72 -6.92 9.21
C ASP A 40 30.08 -7.81 8.03
N GLY A 41 31.38 -7.79 7.69
CA GLY A 41 31.89 -8.54 6.56
C GLY A 41 31.92 -10.06 6.69
N GLU A 42 31.59 -10.60 7.87
CA GLU A 42 31.49 -12.03 8.12
C GLU A 42 30.03 -12.45 8.36
N GLY A 43 29.06 -11.53 8.19
CA GLY A 43 27.64 -11.80 8.39
C GLY A 43 27.19 -11.75 9.86
N THR A 44 27.92 -11.02 10.70
CA THR A 44 27.67 -10.87 12.14
C THR A 44 26.95 -9.54 12.42
N PHE A 45 25.96 -9.52 13.32
CA PHE A 45 25.25 -8.27 13.64
C PHE A 45 26.16 -7.25 14.34
N VAL A 46 26.22 -6.04 13.77
CA VAL A 46 26.94 -4.88 14.34
C VAL A 46 25.97 -3.89 14.98
N ALA A 47 24.76 -3.76 14.40
CA ALA A 47 23.70 -2.93 14.94
C ALA A 47 22.33 -3.56 14.63
N VAL A 48 21.40 -3.45 15.57
CA VAL A 48 19.98 -3.82 15.40
C VAL A 48 19.13 -2.77 16.09
N ASP A 49 17.96 -2.47 15.51
CA ASP A 49 16.94 -1.67 16.16
C ASP A 49 16.03 -2.52 17.07
N GLU A 50 15.14 -1.84 17.80
CA GLU A 50 14.24 -2.48 18.76
C GLU A 50 13.21 -3.38 18.06
N THR A 51 12.71 -2.95 16.90
CA THR A 51 11.78 -3.72 16.07
C THR A 51 12.39 -5.02 15.53
N THR A 52 13.68 -5.04 15.17
CA THR A 52 14.41 -6.26 14.81
C THR A 52 14.54 -7.19 16.00
N ALA A 53 14.94 -6.65 17.16
CA ALA A 53 15.10 -7.41 18.39
C ALA A 53 13.77 -8.08 18.82
N GLU A 54 12.66 -7.34 18.75
CA GLU A 54 11.31 -7.86 19.00
C GLU A 54 10.88 -8.89 17.96
N THR A 55 11.11 -8.62 16.67
CA THR A 55 10.71 -9.53 15.57
C THR A 55 11.46 -10.87 15.66
N MET A 56 12.72 -10.84 16.08
CA MET A 56 13.55 -12.03 16.27
C MET A 56 13.41 -12.64 17.68
N GLY A 57 12.82 -11.93 18.63
CA GLY A 57 12.61 -12.38 20.01
C GLY A 57 13.90 -12.46 20.84
N TYR A 58 14.90 -11.62 20.57
CA TYR A 58 16.17 -11.54 21.32
C TYR A 58 16.36 -10.15 21.93
N ALA A 59 17.12 -10.04 23.02
CA ALA A 59 17.58 -8.72 23.46
C ALA A 59 18.63 -8.17 22.48
N ARG A 60 18.66 -6.84 22.31
CA ARG A 60 19.62 -6.17 21.42
C ARG A 60 21.07 -6.56 21.71
N GLU A 61 21.43 -6.64 22.99
CA GLU A 61 22.78 -7.00 23.44
C GLU A 61 23.14 -8.47 23.15
N GLU A 62 22.15 -9.33 22.93
CA GLU A 62 22.35 -10.74 22.59
C GLU A 62 22.50 -10.93 21.08
N LEU A 63 21.92 -10.04 20.26
CA LEU A 63 22.06 -10.10 18.80
C LEU A 63 23.39 -9.50 18.33
N VAL A 64 23.85 -8.39 18.93
CA VAL A 64 25.10 -7.76 18.50
C VAL A 64 26.30 -8.66 18.79
N GLY A 65 27.02 -9.06 17.74
CA GLY A 65 28.14 -10.00 17.80
C GLY A 65 27.77 -11.46 17.48
N GLU A 66 26.49 -11.77 17.25
CA GLU A 66 26.05 -13.10 16.82
C GLU A 66 25.98 -13.21 15.28
N PRO A 67 26.41 -14.34 14.69
CA PRO A 67 26.27 -14.57 13.25
C PRO A 67 24.81 -14.79 12.86
N ILE A 68 24.30 -14.14 11.80
CA ILE A 68 22.91 -14.32 11.34
C ILE A 68 22.61 -15.79 10.95
N ALA A 69 23.64 -16.53 10.52
CA ALA A 69 23.57 -17.95 10.19
C ALA A 69 23.19 -18.84 11.41
N SER A 70 23.45 -18.39 12.64
CA SER A 70 23.09 -19.17 13.85
C SER A 70 21.58 -19.13 14.15
N LEU A 71 20.89 -18.13 13.61
CA LEU A 71 19.47 -17.88 13.85
C LEU A 71 18.55 -18.53 12.82
N VAL A 72 19.09 -19.14 11.76
CA VAL A 72 18.31 -19.77 10.68
C VAL A 72 18.72 -21.24 10.52
N ASP A 73 18.00 -22.00 9.69
CA ASP A 73 18.43 -23.38 9.35
C ASP A 73 19.63 -23.40 8.39
N ASP A 74 20.34 -24.52 8.32
CA ASP A 74 21.56 -24.67 7.50
C ASP A 74 21.32 -24.31 6.01
N ALA A 75 20.13 -24.60 5.48
CA ALA A 75 19.79 -24.31 4.07
C ALA A 75 19.52 -22.81 3.84
N ALA A 76 18.98 -22.11 4.83
CA ALA A 76 18.81 -20.67 4.84
C ALA A 76 20.14 -19.94 5.07
N ALA A 77 21.01 -20.47 5.93
CA ALA A 77 22.37 -19.95 6.16
C ALA A 77 23.19 -19.96 4.87
N ASP A 78 23.22 -21.08 4.14
CA ASP A 78 23.91 -21.21 2.85
C ASP A 78 23.39 -20.20 1.80
N ARG A 79 22.08 -19.88 1.84
CA ARG A 79 21.48 -18.90 0.92
C ARG A 79 21.82 -17.45 1.28
N ILE A 80 21.88 -17.14 2.57
CA ILE A 80 22.32 -15.82 3.06
C ILE A 80 23.80 -15.61 2.70
N GLU A 81 24.65 -16.62 2.92
CA GLU A 81 26.08 -16.55 2.57
C GLU A 81 26.28 -16.40 1.05
N CYS A 82 25.52 -17.14 0.23
CA CYS A 82 25.50 -16.96 -1.22
C CYS A 82 25.05 -15.54 -1.62
N ALA A 83 24.04 -14.96 -0.96
CA ALA A 83 23.54 -13.63 -1.26
C ALA A 83 24.54 -12.52 -0.90
N LEU A 84 25.20 -12.65 0.26
CA LEU A 84 26.30 -11.75 0.67
C LEU A 84 27.49 -11.85 -0.29
N THR A 85 27.83 -13.06 -0.74
CA THR A 85 28.91 -13.29 -1.72
C THR A 85 28.56 -12.74 -3.11
N ALA A 86 27.30 -12.86 -3.55
CA ALA A 86 26.86 -12.30 -4.83
C ALA A 86 26.91 -10.76 -4.84
N GLN A 87 26.57 -10.11 -3.72
CA GLN A 87 26.72 -8.66 -3.56
C GLN A 87 28.19 -8.21 -3.57
N LEU A 88 29.12 -9.04 -3.07
CA LEU A 88 30.57 -8.79 -3.17
C LEU A 88 31.10 -8.87 -4.62
N GLU A 89 30.44 -9.64 -5.49
CA GLU A 89 30.82 -9.80 -6.90
C GLU A 89 30.20 -8.73 -7.83
N GLY A 90 29.49 -7.73 -7.28
CA GLY A 90 29.03 -6.54 -7.99
C GLY A 90 27.57 -6.55 -8.47
N ASP A 91 26.72 -7.38 -7.86
CA ASP A 91 25.27 -7.37 -8.12
C ASP A 91 24.57 -6.40 -7.13
N ASP A 92 24.22 -5.20 -7.60
CA ASP A 92 23.62 -4.11 -6.79
C ASP A 92 22.13 -4.33 -6.47
N GLU A 93 21.51 -5.44 -6.90
CA GLU A 93 20.10 -5.70 -6.61
C GLU A 93 19.89 -6.16 -5.16
N PRO A 94 18.98 -5.51 -4.40
CA PRO A 94 18.68 -5.90 -3.02
C PRO A 94 18.04 -7.30 -2.99
N CYS A 95 18.73 -8.25 -2.34
CA CYS A 95 18.30 -9.64 -2.27
C CYS A 95 17.22 -9.79 -1.19
N SER A 96 16.06 -10.34 -1.57
CA SER A 96 14.98 -10.68 -0.65
C SER A 96 14.91 -12.19 -0.45
N LEU A 97 15.07 -12.65 0.79
CA LEU A 97 15.14 -14.05 1.17
C LEU A 97 13.98 -14.39 2.13
N GLU A 98 13.25 -15.45 1.81
CA GLU A 98 12.29 -16.04 2.75
C GLU A 98 13.01 -17.05 3.64
N VAL A 99 13.01 -16.78 4.95
CA VAL A 99 13.70 -17.59 5.94
C VAL A 99 12.81 -17.84 7.16
N THR A 100 13.14 -18.88 7.91
CA THR A 100 12.52 -19.13 9.21
C THR A 100 13.57 -18.85 10.27
N ILE A 101 13.36 -17.81 11.06
CA ILE A 101 14.25 -17.42 12.15
C ILE A 101 13.84 -18.21 13.40
N ARG A 102 14.84 -18.72 14.13
CA ARG A 102 14.66 -19.32 15.44
C ARG A 102 14.72 -18.20 16.47
N ALA A 103 13.62 -17.97 17.17
CA ALA A 103 13.56 -17.02 18.27
C ALA A 103 14.24 -17.58 19.55
N ALA A 104 14.54 -16.71 20.52
CA ALA A 104 15.23 -17.10 21.76
C ALA A 104 14.46 -18.13 22.60
N ASP A 105 13.12 -18.17 22.49
CA ASP A 105 12.25 -19.15 23.14
C ASP A 105 12.17 -20.51 22.39
N GLY A 106 12.84 -20.61 21.23
CA GLY A 106 12.86 -21.81 20.39
C GLY A 106 11.73 -21.88 19.35
N THR A 107 10.84 -20.89 19.28
CA THR A 107 9.82 -20.82 18.22
C THR A 107 10.43 -20.50 16.86
N GLN A 108 9.76 -20.97 15.81
CA GLN A 108 10.14 -20.74 14.43
C GLN A 108 9.26 -19.65 13.82
N VAL A 109 9.87 -18.52 13.48
CA VAL A 109 9.19 -17.34 12.96
C VAL A 109 9.48 -17.21 11.46
N PRO A 110 8.48 -17.38 10.58
CA PRO A 110 8.68 -17.16 9.15
C PRO A 110 8.82 -15.66 8.88
N CYS A 111 9.96 -15.27 8.32
CA CYS A 111 10.35 -13.89 8.05
C CYS A 111 10.82 -13.73 6.59
N THR A 112 10.70 -12.50 6.10
CA THR A 112 11.39 -12.04 4.89
C THR A 112 12.55 -11.16 5.34
N LEU A 113 13.77 -11.53 4.93
CA LEU A 113 14.98 -10.74 5.11
C LEU A 113 15.31 -10.05 3.80
N ARG A 114 15.57 -8.75 3.84
CA ARG A 114 16.10 -8.00 2.70
C ARG A 114 17.50 -7.53 3.03
N LEU A 115 18.46 -7.73 2.14
CA LEU A 115 19.87 -7.38 2.34
C LEU A 115 20.36 -6.47 1.20
N THR A 116 21.04 -5.39 1.56
CA THR A 116 21.70 -4.45 0.64
C THR A 116 23.13 -4.22 1.10
N ALA A 117 24.10 -4.22 0.18
CA ALA A 117 25.49 -3.98 0.51
C ALA A 117 25.70 -2.56 1.05
N ALA A 118 26.47 -2.45 2.13
CA ALA A 118 26.94 -1.17 2.65
C ALA A 118 28.38 -0.95 2.19
N ILE A 119 28.57 0.02 1.29
CA ILE A 119 29.87 0.40 0.74
C ILE A 119 30.23 1.78 1.29
N ALA A 120 31.41 1.91 1.89
CA ALA A 120 31.96 3.18 2.35
C ALA A 120 33.38 3.33 1.82
N ASP A 121 33.73 4.49 1.26
CA ASP A 121 35.06 4.78 0.68
C ASP A 121 35.57 3.74 -0.32
N GLU A 122 34.69 3.24 -1.20
CA GLU A 122 34.99 2.19 -2.21
C GLU A 122 35.43 0.83 -1.61
N GLU A 123 35.38 0.68 -0.29
CA GLU A 123 35.68 -0.56 0.44
C GLU A 123 34.39 -1.12 1.06
N TRP A 124 34.23 -2.44 0.98
CA TRP A 124 33.04 -3.09 1.49
C TRP A 124 33.09 -3.14 3.02
N THR A 125 32.06 -2.59 3.68
CA THR A 125 32.01 -2.48 5.15
C THR A 125 30.97 -3.40 5.79
N GLY A 126 30.08 -4.02 5.00
CA GLY A 126 29.08 -4.96 5.47
C GLY A 126 27.78 -4.93 4.67
N ALA A 127 26.66 -5.29 5.31
CA ALA A 127 25.33 -5.25 4.70
C ALA A 127 24.28 -4.61 5.63
N LEU A 128 23.43 -3.74 5.09
CA LEU A 128 22.25 -3.22 5.78
C LEU A 128 21.05 -4.09 5.39
N GLY A 129 20.26 -4.53 6.37
CA GLY A 129 19.11 -5.37 6.12
C GLY A 129 17.84 -4.95 6.86
N THR A 130 16.71 -5.40 6.33
CA THR A 130 15.40 -5.27 6.99
C THR A 130 14.76 -6.64 7.21
N VAL A 131 13.99 -6.79 8.30
CA VAL A 131 13.27 -8.02 8.67
C VAL A 131 11.78 -7.75 8.82
N ARG A 132 10.95 -8.64 8.22
CA ARG A 132 9.49 -8.59 8.29
C ARG A 132 8.86 -9.97 8.50
N LYS A 133 7.88 -10.09 9.40
CA LYS A 133 7.19 -11.37 9.75
C LYS A 133 6.05 -11.74 8.77
N ARG A 134 5.85 -13.03 8.46
CA ARG A 134 4.82 -13.57 7.54
C ARG A 134 3.66 -14.32 8.26
N ARG A 135 2.43 -14.32 7.70
CA ARG A 135 1.26 -15.15 8.13
C ARG A 135 1.02 -16.35 7.16
N ALA A 136 0.46 -17.49 7.61
CA ALA A 136 0.39 -18.78 6.87
C ALA A 136 -1.04 -19.23 6.37
N PRO A 137 -1.19 -20.11 5.35
CA PRO A 137 -2.48 -20.69 4.85
C PRO A 137 -2.69 -22.23 5.07
N LEU A 138 -3.94 -22.76 5.00
CA LEU A 138 -4.42 -24.14 5.37
C LEU A 138 -4.77 -25.10 4.18
N GLU A 139 -4.69 -26.45 4.35
CA GLU A 139 -4.93 -27.55 3.33
C GLU A 139 -6.00 -28.65 3.73
N SER A 140 -6.57 -29.44 2.77
CA SER A 140 -7.70 -30.43 2.93
C SER A 140 -7.46 -31.89 2.39
N ALA A 141 -8.31 -32.91 2.72
CA ALA A 141 -8.23 -34.35 2.30
C ALA A 141 -9.60 -35.05 1.93
N ALA A 142 -9.57 -36.22 1.23
CA ALA A 142 -10.64 -36.89 0.42
C ALA A 142 -11.49 -38.07 1.05
N ILE A 143 -12.72 -38.39 0.53
CA ILE A 143 -13.79 -39.27 1.14
C ILE A 143 -14.35 -40.42 0.20
N SER A 144 -14.92 -41.52 0.76
CA SER A 144 -15.36 -42.83 0.18
C SER A 144 -16.83 -42.96 -0.32
N THR A 145 -17.27 -44.10 -0.90
CA THR A 145 -18.55 -44.31 -1.62
C THR A 145 -19.87 -44.21 -0.81
N GLU A 146 -19.86 -44.37 0.52
CA GLU A 146 -21.03 -43.98 1.36
C GLU A 146 -21.25 -42.47 1.33
N SER A 147 -20.16 -41.72 1.18
CA SER A 147 -20.20 -40.29 0.94
C SER A 147 -20.89 -39.97 -0.37
N ILE A 148 -20.94 -40.84 -1.39
CA ILE A 148 -21.62 -40.51 -2.66
C ILE A 148 -23.15 -40.56 -2.51
N ALA A 149 -23.71 -41.45 -1.69
CA ALA A 149 -25.14 -41.48 -1.43
C ALA A 149 -25.57 -40.25 -0.61
N ASN A 150 -24.85 -39.97 0.49
CA ASN A 150 -25.08 -38.75 1.28
C ASN A 150 -24.80 -37.48 0.49
N VAL A 151 -23.78 -37.45 -0.38
CA VAL A 151 -23.50 -36.30 -1.24
C VAL A 151 -24.59 -36.10 -2.28
N LEU A 152 -25.22 -37.17 -2.79
CA LEU A 152 -26.32 -37.01 -3.74
C LEU A 152 -27.62 -36.56 -3.05
N ASP A 153 -27.85 -37.01 -1.81
CA ASP A 153 -28.97 -36.56 -0.98
C ASP A 153 -28.76 -35.10 -0.48
N GLU A 154 -27.53 -34.71 -0.08
CA GLU A 154 -27.14 -33.32 0.26
C GLU A 154 -27.06 -32.41 -0.96
N ALA A 155 -26.83 -32.96 -2.16
CA ALA A 155 -26.76 -32.18 -3.39
C ALA A 155 -28.12 -31.70 -3.90
N ASP A 156 -29.22 -32.03 -3.21
CA ASP A 156 -30.57 -31.62 -3.58
C ASP A 156 -30.91 -32.00 -5.04
N VAL A 157 -30.70 -33.27 -5.39
CA VAL A 157 -31.01 -33.80 -6.72
C VAL A 157 -31.89 -35.04 -6.60
N GLY A 158 -33.15 -34.91 -6.99
CA GLY A 158 -34.09 -36.04 -7.00
C GLY A 158 -33.73 -37.07 -8.07
N VAL A 159 -33.60 -38.35 -7.70
CA VAL A 159 -33.15 -39.44 -8.57
C VAL A 159 -34.13 -40.61 -8.55
N PHE A 160 -34.50 -41.11 -9.73
CA PHE A 160 -35.11 -42.44 -9.90
C PHE A 160 -34.18 -43.37 -10.68
N VAL A 161 -34.10 -44.63 -10.27
CA VAL A 161 -33.45 -45.72 -11.01
C VAL A 161 -34.49 -46.77 -11.37
N LEU A 162 -34.64 -47.00 -12.66
CA LEU A 162 -35.58 -47.93 -13.27
C LEU A 162 -34.82 -49.11 -13.88
N ASP A 163 -35.41 -50.30 -13.85
CA ASP A 163 -34.88 -51.46 -14.58
C ASP A 163 -35.39 -51.54 -16.02
N ALA A 164 -35.04 -52.62 -16.72
CA ALA A 164 -35.38 -52.83 -18.13
C ALA A 164 -36.88 -52.98 -18.41
N GLU A 165 -37.69 -53.23 -17.38
CA GLU A 165 -39.15 -53.29 -17.44
C GLU A 165 -39.79 -51.95 -17.00
N PHE A 166 -38.96 -50.94 -16.67
CA PHE A 166 -39.30 -49.61 -16.15
C PHE A 166 -39.90 -49.61 -14.74
N ASP A 167 -39.66 -50.70 -13.99
CA ASP A 167 -39.99 -50.76 -12.58
C ASP A 167 -38.97 -49.96 -11.76
N ILE A 168 -39.46 -49.17 -10.80
CA ILE A 168 -38.63 -48.35 -9.93
C ILE A 168 -37.85 -49.26 -8.97
N ARG A 169 -36.53 -49.30 -9.11
CA ARG A 169 -35.63 -50.11 -8.26
C ARG A 169 -34.97 -49.31 -7.15
N TRP A 170 -34.76 -48.02 -7.38
CA TRP A 170 -34.21 -47.12 -6.38
C TRP A 170 -34.74 -45.71 -6.61
N VAL A 171 -34.90 -44.98 -5.53
CA VAL A 171 -35.31 -43.58 -5.49
C VAL A 171 -34.64 -42.96 -4.28
N ASP A 172 -34.14 -41.75 -4.42
CA ASP A 172 -33.53 -40.99 -3.33
C ASP A 172 -34.60 -40.26 -2.50
N GLU A 173 -34.20 -39.60 -1.43
CA GLU A 173 -35.15 -38.92 -0.54
C GLU A 173 -35.64 -37.59 -1.11
N SER A 174 -34.82 -36.89 -1.91
CA SER A 174 -35.19 -35.60 -2.51
C SER A 174 -36.43 -35.70 -3.42
N ILE A 175 -36.68 -36.86 -4.04
CA ILE A 175 -37.91 -37.09 -4.82
C ILE A 175 -39.18 -37.03 -3.95
N GLN A 176 -39.10 -37.49 -2.71
CA GLN A 176 -40.23 -37.39 -1.78
C GLN A 176 -40.51 -35.92 -1.47
N THR A 177 -39.47 -35.13 -1.21
CA THR A 177 -39.58 -33.68 -1.00
C THR A 177 -40.11 -32.95 -2.23
N TYR A 178 -39.55 -33.23 -3.40
CA TYR A 178 -39.86 -32.49 -4.63
C TYR A 178 -41.22 -32.88 -5.22
N LEU A 179 -41.59 -34.17 -5.16
CA LEU A 179 -42.75 -34.70 -5.86
C LEU A 179 -43.81 -35.28 -4.90
N GLY A 180 -43.57 -35.33 -3.59
CA GLY A 180 -44.52 -35.88 -2.61
C GLY A 180 -44.80 -37.36 -2.85
N LEU A 181 -43.76 -38.14 -3.16
CA LEU A 181 -43.83 -39.57 -3.45
C LEU A 181 -43.02 -40.37 -2.42
N GLU A 182 -43.73 -41.13 -1.60
CA GLU A 182 -43.12 -42.03 -0.63
C GLU A 182 -42.35 -43.16 -1.31
N ARG A 183 -41.07 -43.33 -0.95
CA ARG A 183 -40.16 -44.33 -1.51
C ARG A 183 -40.77 -45.74 -1.52
N GLU A 184 -41.29 -46.20 -0.38
CA GLU A 184 -41.87 -47.54 -0.25
C GLU A 184 -43.15 -47.75 -1.09
N ALA A 185 -43.89 -46.66 -1.35
CA ALA A 185 -45.11 -46.73 -2.15
C ALA A 185 -44.83 -46.82 -3.65
N VAL A 186 -43.64 -46.40 -4.10
CA VAL A 186 -43.26 -46.37 -5.51
C VAL A 186 -42.27 -47.46 -5.89
N LEU A 187 -41.46 -47.96 -4.96
CA LEU A 187 -40.52 -49.05 -5.21
C LEU A 187 -41.22 -50.32 -5.73
N GLY A 188 -40.68 -50.87 -6.82
CA GLY A 188 -41.22 -52.06 -7.50
C GLY A 188 -42.48 -51.80 -8.32
N ARG A 189 -42.93 -50.56 -8.46
CA ARG A 189 -44.02 -50.19 -9.37
C ARG A 189 -43.47 -49.70 -10.71
N ASP A 190 -44.24 -49.93 -11.75
CA ASP A 190 -44.00 -49.39 -13.08
C ASP A 190 -44.16 -47.86 -13.09
N LYS A 191 -43.14 -47.16 -13.58
CA LYS A 191 -43.10 -45.69 -13.59
C LYS A 191 -44.15 -45.07 -14.51
N ARG A 192 -44.53 -45.73 -15.62
CA ARG A 192 -45.55 -45.20 -16.56
C ARG A 192 -46.91 -45.12 -15.89
N THR A 193 -47.28 -46.22 -15.23
CA THR A 193 -48.51 -46.31 -14.46
C THR A 193 -48.54 -45.25 -13.35
N LEU A 194 -47.39 -44.92 -12.73
CA LEU A 194 -47.31 -43.87 -11.71
C LEU A 194 -47.54 -42.45 -12.26
N ILE A 195 -47.05 -42.17 -13.47
CA ILE A 195 -47.32 -40.90 -14.17
C ILE A 195 -48.81 -40.73 -14.45
N GLU A 196 -49.45 -41.76 -15.00
CA GLU A 196 -50.88 -41.74 -15.37
C GLU A 196 -51.83 -41.74 -14.17
N THR A 197 -51.43 -42.34 -13.04
CA THR A 197 -52.29 -42.45 -11.84
C THR A 197 -52.11 -41.30 -10.85
N GLY A 198 -51.32 -40.27 -11.20
CA GLY A 198 -51.37 -38.98 -10.52
C GLY A 198 -50.06 -38.23 -10.37
N LEU A 199 -48.89 -38.73 -10.82
CA LEU A 199 -47.65 -37.94 -10.72
C LEU A 199 -47.65 -36.72 -11.65
N ALA A 200 -48.27 -36.79 -12.82
CA ALA A 200 -48.37 -35.66 -13.75
C ALA A 200 -49.16 -34.47 -13.17
N ASP A 201 -50.22 -34.75 -12.41
CA ASP A 201 -51.12 -33.75 -11.82
C ASP A 201 -50.43 -32.80 -10.82
N ARG A 202 -49.16 -33.07 -10.49
CA ARG A 202 -48.35 -32.31 -9.54
C ARG A 202 -47.58 -31.16 -10.17
N PHE A 203 -47.57 -31.06 -11.49
CA PHE A 203 -46.87 -30.02 -12.24
C PHE A 203 -47.84 -28.98 -12.77
N ALA A 204 -47.36 -27.75 -12.99
CA ALA A 204 -48.18 -26.63 -13.46
C ALA A 204 -48.79 -26.86 -14.84
N ASP A 205 -48.17 -27.75 -15.64
CA ASP A 205 -48.69 -28.24 -16.92
C ASP A 205 -48.60 -29.79 -16.94
N PRO A 206 -49.63 -30.49 -16.44
CA PRO A 206 -49.62 -31.95 -16.28
C PRO A 206 -49.48 -32.72 -17.61
N ASP A 207 -50.21 -32.29 -18.63
CA ASP A 207 -50.24 -32.96 -19.95
C ASP A 207 -48.88 -32.80 -20.63
N SER A 208 -48.30 -31.59 -20.61
CA SER A 208 -46.96 -31.36 -21.19
C SER A 208 -45.86 -32.12 -20.46
N PHE A 209 -45.96 -32.29 -19.14
CA PHE A 209 -45.01 -33.07 -18.37
C PHE A 209 -45.10 -34.57 -18.70
N ALA A 210 -46.31 -35.13 -18.71
CA ALA A 210 -46.53 -36.56 -18.97
C ALA A 210 -46.06 -36.97 -20.37
N ASP A 211 -46.42 -36.19 -21.39
CA ASP A 211 -46.00 -36.44 -22.77
C ASP A 211 -44.47 -36.38 -22.91
N ALA A 212 -43.83 -35.40 -22.26
CA ALA A 212 -42.37 -35.23 -22.32
C ALA A 212 -41.60 -36.38 -21.65
N VAL A 213 -42.09 -36.94 -20.53
CA VAL A 213 -41.44 -38.07 -19.83
C VAL A 213 -41.73 -39.41 -20.52
N LEU A 214 -42.94 -39.64 -21.03
CA LEU A 214 -43.33 -40.92 -21.64
C LEU A 214 -42.76 -41.10 -23.05
N ALA A 215 -42.63 -40.02 -23.83
CA ALA A 215 -41.95 -40.05 -25.14
C ALA A 215 -40.53 -40.63 -25.04
N THR A 216 -39.86 -40.44 -23.90
CA THR A 216 -38.51 -40.94 -23.63
C THR A 216 -38.42 -42.46 -23.54
N TYR A 217 -39.55 -43.12 -23.27
CA TYR A 217 -39.63 -44.57 -23.08
C TYR A 217 -39.99 -45.32 -24.37
N GLU A 218 -40.67 -44.67 -25.32
CA GLU A 218 -41.13 -45.29 -26.57
C GLU A 218 -40.03 -45.35 -27.64
N ASP A 219 -39.22 -44.31 -27.76
CA ASP A 219 -38.13 -44.25 -28.76
C ASP A 219 -36.77 -44.72 -28.21
N ASN A 220 -36.68 -45.01 -26.91
CA ASN A 220 -35.45 -45.34 -26.16
C ASN A 220 -34.28 -44.37 -26.44
N THR A 221 -34.63 -43.16 -26.87
CA THR A 221 -33.72 -42.06 -27.16
C THR A 221 -33.29 -41.39 -25.85
N TYR A 222 -32.17 -40.67 -25.91
CA TYR A 222 -31.87 -39.67 -24.89
C TYR A 222 -32.89 -38.57 -25.06
N ALA A 223 -33.76 -38.36 -24.09
CA ALA A 223 -34.69 -37.26 -24.16
C ALA A 223 -34.12 -36.02 -23.51
N GLU A 224 -34.39 -34.93 -24.20
CA GLU A 224 -33.89 -33.58 -24.01
C GLU A 224 -34.31 -33.02 -22.64
N ARG A 225 -33.34 -32.37 -21.99
CA ARG A 225 -33.49 -31.58 -20.77
C ARG A 225 -34.69 -30.64 -20.91
N PHE A 226 -35.63 -30.70 -19.98
CA PHE A 226 -36.72 -29.74 -19.93
C PHE A 226 -36.98 -29.26 -18.50
N GLU A 227 -37.38 -28.00 -18.40
CA GLU A 227 -37.69 -27.35 -17.13
C GLU A 227 -39.19 -27.50 -16.88
N CYS A 228 -39.55 -28.01 -15.71
CA CYS A 228 -40.93 -28.21 -15.28
C CYS A 228 -41.13 -27.58 -13.91
N ARG A 229 -42.29 -26.93 -13.76
CA ARG A 229 -42.64 -26.29 -12.50
C ARG A 229 -43.57 -27.19 -11.71
N VAL A 230 -43.13 -27.61 -10.54
CA VAL A 230 -43.96 -28.34 -9.58
C VAL A 230 -44.88 -27.35 -8.90
N THR A 231 -46.16 -27.66 -8.80
CA THR A 231 -47.12 -26.83 -8.05
C THR A 231 -47.18 -27.28 -6.60
N ALA A 232 -47.28 -26.29 -5.73
CA ALA A 232 -47.49 -26.52 -4.31
C ALA A 232 -48.78 -27.31 -4.05
N ASP A 233 -48.74 -28.22 -3.08
CA ASP A 233 -49.86 -29.05 -2.64
C ASP A 233 -49.80 -29.25 -1.12
N GLU A 234 -50.72 -28.57 -0.44
CA GLU A 234 -50.80 -28.48 1.01
C GLU A 234 -51.17 -29.82 1.68
N ALA A 235 -51.85 -30.74 0.98
CA ALA A 235 -52.26 -32.03 1.56
C ALA A 235 -51.10 -33.04 1.62
N THR A 236 -50.14 -32.92 0.70
CA THR A 236 -48.94 -33.76 0.64
C THR A 236 -47.70 -33.05 1.19
N GLY A 237 -47.78 -31.77 1.56
CA GLY A 237 -46.66 -30.98 2.05
C GLY A 237 -45.64 -30.59 0.97
N ARG A 238 -46.05 -30.51 -0.30
CA ARG A 238 -45.16 -30.25 -1.44
C ARG A 238 -45.12 -28.76 -1.76
N GLU A 239 -43.94 -28.16 -1.93
CA GLU A 239 -43.74 -26.73 -2.24
C GLU A 239 -43.70 -26.44 -3.76
N GLU A 240 -43.86 -25.18 -4.15
CA GLU A 240 -43.65 -24.76 -5.55
C GLU A 240 -42.15 -24.68 -5.86
N ARG A 241 -41.71 -25.41 -6.90
CA ARG A 241 -40.30 -25.49 -7.29
C ARG A 241 -40.14 -25.50 -8.80
N TRP A 242 -39.05 -24.93 -9.29
CA TRP A 242 -38.61 -25.11 -10.67
C TRP A 242 -37.61 -26.25 -10.72
N LEU A 243 -38.03 -27.35 -11.34
CA LEU A 243 -37.20 -28.52 -11.50
C LEU A 243 -36.76 -28.65 -12.94
N GLU A 244 -35.57 -29.19 -13.12
CA GLU A 244 -35.07 -29.60 -14.41
C GLU A 244 -34.96 -31.11 -14.48
N HIS A 245 -35.75 -31.70 -15.38
CA HIS A 245 -35.78 -33.13 -15.57
C HIS A 245 -34.79 -33.61 -16.63
N ARG A 246 -34.07 -34.70 -16.34
CA ARG A 246 -33.16 -35.39 -17.27
C ARG A 246 -33.29 -36.90 -17.13
N SER A 247 -33.32 -37.64 -18.24
CA SER A 247 -33.43 -39.10 -18.24
C SER A 247 -32.39 -39.78 -19.14
N LYS A 248 -31.75 -40.86 -18.65
CA LYS A 248 -30.71 -41.61 -19.39
C LYS A 248 -30.87 -43.13 -19.27
N PRO A 249 -30.60 -43.92 -20.34
CA PRO A 249 -30.62 -45.37 -20.26
C PRO A 249 -29.36 -45.96 -19.60
N ILE A 250 -29.55 -47.00 -18.79
CA ILE A 250 -28.49 -47.78 -18.12
C ILE A 250 -28.02 -48.88 -19.06
N ARG A 251 -26.73 -48.87 -19.42
CA ARG A 251 -26.17 -49.75 -20.46
C ARG A 251 -25.46 -51.00 -19.92
N SER A 252 -25.06 -51.01 -18.66
CA SER A 252 -24.27 -52.07 -18.05
C SER A 252 -24.47 -52.12 -16.54
N GLY A 253 -24.19 -53.27 -15.91
CA GLY A 253 -24.42 -53.48 -14.49
C GLY A 253 -25.77 -54.15 -14.21
N GLN A 254 -26.14 -54.25 -12.93
CA GLN A 254 -27.31 -55.03 -12.49
C GLN A 254 -28.67 -54.51 -13.01
N PHE A 255 -28.72 -53.26 -13.46
CA PHE A 255 -29.92 -52.62 -14.02
C PHE A 255 -29.79 -52.31 -15.52
N ALA A 256 -28.89 -53.01 -16.22
CA ALA A 256 -28.70 -52.84 -17.67
C ALA A 256 -30.01 -53.07 -18.45
N GLY A 257 -30.33 -52.15 -19.36
CA GLY A 257 -31.60 -52.11 -20.08
C GLY A 257 -32.62 -51.14 -19.47
N GLY A 258 -32.42 -50.70 -18.22
CA GLY A 258 -33.26 -49.72 -17.54
C GLY A 258 -32.82 -48.26 -17.71
N ARG A 259 -33.19 -47.37 -16.79
CA ARG A 259 -32.94 -45.91 -16.89
C ARG A 259 -32.66 -45.24 -15.54
N VAL A 260 -31.97 -44.10 -15.56
CA VAL A 260 -31.86 -43.18 -14.43
C VAL A 260 -32.50 -41.85 -14.82
N GLU A 261 -33.37 -41.33 -13.97
CA GLU A 261 -34.00 -40.02 -14.10
C GLU A 261 -33.52 -39.11 -12.98
N LEU A 262 -33.28 -37.84 -13.29
CA LEU A 262 -32.72 -36.84 -12.40
C LEU A 262 -33.58 -35.57 -12.46
N TYR A 263 -33.83 -34.96 -11.31
CA TYR A 263 -34.62 -33.76 -11.11
C TYR A 263 -33.77 -32.78 -10.30
N TYR A 264 -33.20 -31.80 -10.97
CA TYR A 264 -32.39 -30.76 -10.32
C TYR A 264 -33.27 -29.58 -9.93
N ASP A 265 -33.14 -29.10 -8.69
CA ASP A 265 -33.76 -27.82 -8.33
C ASP A 265 -32.97 -26.67 -8.96
N ILE A 266 -33.66 -25.85 -9.76
CA ILE A 266 -33.08 -24.67 -10.44
C ILE A 266 -33.78 -23.39 -10.00
N THR A 267 -34.49 -23.43 -8.88
CA THR A 267 -35.32 -22.32 -8.39
C THR A 267 -34.47 -21.06 -8.17
N ASP A 268 -33.29 -21.16 -7.56
CA ASP A 268 -32.42 -20.00 -7.31
C ASP A 268 -31.75 -19.46 -8.56
N ARG A 269 -31.39 -20.33 -9.51
CA ARG A 269 -30.89 -19.91 -10.83
C ARG A 269 -31.90 -19.03 -11.56
N LYS A 270 -33.19 -19.40 -11.51
CA LYS A 270 -34.27 -18.60 -12.11
C LYS A 270 -34.51 -17.27 -11.41
N ARG A 271 -34.17 -17.16 -10.13
CA ARG A 271 -34.21 -15.89 -9.40
C ARG A 271 -33.03 -14.97 -9.79
N SER A 272 -31.82 -15.52 -9.93
CA SER A 272 -30.61 -14.75 -10.30
C SER A 272 -30.61 -14.23 -11.74
N GLU A 273 -31.19 -14.98 -12.68
CA GLU A 273 -31.37 -14.49 -14.07
C GLU A 273 -32.19 -13.19 -14.12
N GLY A 274 -33.14 -12.99 -13.21
CA GLY A 274 -33.90 -11.74 -13.09
C GLY A 274 -33.10 -10.55 -12.55
N ALA A 275 -32.04 -10.78 -11.77
CA ALA A 275 -31.22 -9.72 -11.16
C ALA A 275 -30.20 -9.11 -12.15
N LEU A 276 -29.76 -9.88 -13.15
CA LEU A 276 -28.81 -9.43 -14.17
C LEU A 276 -29.38 -8.30 -15.05
N GLU A 277 -30.68 -8.35 -15.35
CA GLU A 277 -31.39 -7.31 -16.12
C GLU A 277 -31.42 -5.96 -15.39
N GLU A 278 -31.32 -5.96 -14.06
CA GLU A 278 -31.33 -4.75 -13.23
C GLU A 278 -29.95 -4.05 -13.24
N SER A 279 -28.86 -4.82 -13.30
CA SER A 279 -27.48 -4.32 -13.36
C SER A 279 -27.17 -3.57 -14.67
N GLU A 280 -27.70 -4.03 -15.81
CA GLU A 280 -27.53 -3.36 -17.11
C GLU A 280 -28.10 -1.93 -17.14
N THR A 281 -29.11 -1.66 -16.31
CA THR A 281 -29.71 -0.33 -16.19
C THR A 281 -28.80 0.63 -15.40
N GLN A 282 -28.07 0.11 -14.41
CA GLN A 282 -27.17 0.90 -13.56
C GLN A 282 -25.91 1.34 -14.30
N PHE A 283 -25.36 0.50 -15.19
CA PHE A 283 -24.19 0.82 -16.01
C PHE A 283 -24.41 2.03 -16.92
N HIS A 284 -25.59 2.15 -17.53
CA HIS A 284 -25.92 3.28 -18.41
C HIS A 284 -25.93 4.63 -17.65
N SER A 285 -26.32 4.63 -16.37
CA SER A 285 -26.34 5.83 -15.53
C SER A 285 -24.94 6.39 -15.26
N LEU A 286 -23.93 5.53 -15.11
CA LEU A 286 -22.55 5.93 -14.81
C LEU A 286 -21.85 6.57 -16.01
N VAL A 287 -22.11 6.06 -17.22
CA VAL A 287 -21.53 6.62 -18.46
C VAL A 287 -22.05 8.03 -18.74
N ASP A 288 -23.30 8.32 -18.35
CA ASP A 288 -23.91 9.64 -18.49
C ASP A 288 -23.41 10.65 -17.44
N ALA A 289 -22.82 10.21 -16.32
CA ALA A 289 -22.28 11.11 -15.29
C ALA A 289 -20.89 11.70 -15.63
N VAL A 290 -20.18 11.15 -16.64
CA VAL A 290 -18.84 11.62 -17.03
C VAL A 290 -18.93 12.74 -18.05
N GLU A 291 -18.77 13.98 -17.58
CA GLU A 291 -18.90 15.19 -18.41
C GLU A 291 -17.60 15.54 -19.17
N GLU A 292 -16.43 15.22 -18.61
CA GLU A 292 -15.12 15.53 -19.22
C GLU A 292 -14.73 14.65 -20.42
N TYR A 293 -15.49 13.57 -20.65
CA TYR A 293 -15.24 12.63 -21.74
C TYR A 293 -16.48 12.44 -22.59
N ALA A 294 -16.29 12.56 -23.90
CA ALA A 294 -17.29 12.17 -24.87
C ALA A 294 -17.18 10.67 -25.12
N ILE A 295 -18.09 9.89 -24.52
CA ILE A 295 -18.11 8.43 -24.60
C ILE A 295 -19.34 8.01 -25.40
N PHE A 296 -19.11 7.36 -26.53
CA PHE A 296 -20.19 6.88 -27.37
C PHE A 296 -19.77 5.66 -28.19
N GLN A 297 -20.73 4.80 -28.45
CA GLN A 297 -20.57 3.63 -29.28
C GLN A 297 -20.86 3.95 -30.75
N LEU A 298 -20.20 3.22 -31.63
CA LEU A 298 -20.42 3.21 -33.07
C LEU A 298 -20.79 1.81 -33.54
N ASP A 299 -21.62 1.73 -34.56
CA ASP A 299 -21.82 0.49 -35.30
C ASP A 299 -20.55 0.09 -36.11
N PRO A 300 -20.48 -1.13 -36.68
CA PRO A 300 -19.33 -1.56 -37.49
C PRO A 300 -19.01 -0.68 -38.69
N THR A 301 -19.94 0.21 -39.09
CA THR A 301 -19.78 1.14 -40.21
C THR A 301 -19.36 2.55 -39.78
N GLY A 302 -19.15 2.77 -38.48
CA GLY A 302 -18.72 4.07 -37.94
C GLY A 302 -19.85 5.07 -37.67
N ARG A 303 -21.10 4.62 -37.56
CA ARG A 303 -22.25 5.48 -37.20
C ARG A 303 -22.54 5.44 -35.72
N ILE A 304 -22.91 6.59 -35.17
CA ILE A 304 -23.08 6.79 -33.73
C ILE A 304 -24.37 6.12 -33.26
N VAL A 305 -24.28 5.20 -32.29
CA VAL A 305 -25.41 4.45 -31.74
C VAL A 305 -25.76 4.79 -30.30
N SER A 306 -24.80 5.33 -29.53
CA SER A 306 -25.05 5.89 -28.21
C SER A 306 -24.48 7.30 -28.10
N TRP A 307 -24.89 8.05 -27.07
CA TRP A 307 -24.44 9.41 -26.85
C TRP A 307 -24.61 9.76 -25.37
N ASN A 308 -23.50 10.00 -24.68
CA ASN A 308 -23.51 10.39 -23.27
C ASN A 308 -23.51 11.92 -23.12
N GLU A 309 -23.69 12.39 -21.87
CA GLU A 309 -23.74 13.81 -21.54
C GLU A 309 -22.41 14.54 -21.84
N GLY A 310 -21.26 13.93 -21.52
CA GLY A 310 -19.96 14.51 -21.88
C GLY A 310 -19.77 14.68 -23.40
N ALA A 311 -20.35 13.80 -24.22
CA ALA A 311 -20.34 13.96 -25.67
C ALA A 311 -21.17 15.15 -26.14
N ARG A 312 -22.32 15.41 -25.48
CA ARG A 312 -23.14 16.60 -25.72
C ARG A 312 -22.37 17.88 -25.38
N GLN A 313 -21.71 17.93 -24.21
CA GLN A 313 -20.95 19.11 -23.77
C GLN A 313 -19.74 19.40 -24.67
N ILE A 314 -18.90 18.38 -24.92
CA ILE A 314 -17.69 18.56 -25.72
C ILE A 314 -18.03 18.82 -27.18
N LYS A 315 -18.99 18.11 -27.77
CA LYS A 315 -19.21 18.21 -29.23
C LYS A 315 -20.31 19.19 -29.61
N GLY A 316 -21.12 19.64 -28.65
CA GLY A 316 -22.18 20.64 -28.83
C GLY A 316 -23.38 20.12 -29.63
N TYR A 317 -23.54 18.81 -29.78
CA TYR A 317 -24.66 18.18 -30.47
C TYR A 317 -25.60 17.54 -29.46
N GLU A 318 -26.90 17.77 -29.64
CA GLU A 318 -27.93 17.05 -28.90
C GLU A 318 -28.07 15.61 -29.42
N ARG A 319 -28.47 14.68 -28.54
CA ARG A 319 -28.49 13.23 -28.82
C ARG A 319 -29.33 12.91 -30.07
N GLU A 320 -30.52 13.48 -30.18
CA GLU A 320 -31.43 13.25 -31.31
C GLU A 320 -30.86 13.75 -32.64
N GLU A 321 -29.95 14.72 -32.61
CA GLU A 321 -29.37 15.32 -33.80
C GLU A 321 -28.17 14.53 -34.34
N ILE A 322 -27.49 13.76 -33.48
CA ILE A 322 -26.21 13.12 -33.82
C ILE A 322 -26.30 11.61 -33.98
N LEU A 323 -27.27 10.93 -33.34
CA LEU A 323 -27.48 9.50 -33.52
C LEU A 323 -27.69 9.13 -34.99
N GLY A 324 -27.04 8.04 -35.42
CA GLY A 324 -27.04 7.53 -36.80
C GLY A 324 -26.18 8.33 -37.80
N LYS A 325 -25.67 9.52 -37.42
CA LYS A 325 -24.68 10.23 -38.23
C LYS A 325 -23.35 9.50 -38.18
N HIS A 326 -22.59 9.65 -39.25
CA HIS A 326 -21.26 9.07 -39.36
C HIS A 326 -20.26 9.90 -38.55
N ILE A 327 -19.29 9.22 -37.95
CA ILE A 327 -18.20 9.80 -37.14
C ILE A 327 -17.42 10.90 -37.89
N SER A 328 -17.41 10.86 -39.24
CA SER A 328 -16.76 11.86 -40.09
C SER A 328 -17.30 13.28 -39.87
N THR A 329 -18.49 13.45 -39.29
CA THR A 329 -19.07 14.75 -38.93
C THR A 329 -18.17 15.57 -37.99
N PHE A 330 -17.36 14.91 -37.16
CA PHE A 330 -16.47 15.58 -36.21
C PHE A 330 -15.11 15.96 -36.79
N TYR A 331 -14.84 15.62 -38.05
CA TYR A 331 -13.55 15.84 -38.70
C TYR A 331 -13.58 17.11 -39.55
N THR A 332 -12.41 17.72 -39.74
CA THR A 332 -12.29 18.91 -40.59
C THR A 332 -12.61 18.58 -42.05
N ALA A 333 -12.86 19.60 -42.88
CA ALA A 333 -13.10 19.38 -44.30
C ALA A 333 -11.90 18.73 -45.01
N ASP A 334 -10.68 19.06 -44.57
CA ASP A 334 -9.44 18.51 -45.12
C ASP A 334 -9.26 17.03 -44.72
N ASP A 335 -9.51 16.69 -43.44
CA ASP A 335 -9.43 15.29 -42.96
C ASP A 335 -10.46 14.37 -43.63
N ARG A 336 -11.67 14.89 -43.88
CA ARG A 336 -12.70 14.16 -44.63
C ARG A 336 -12.31 13.95 -46.09
N ALA A 337 -11.61 14.91 -46.71
CA ALA A 337 -11.13 14.75 -48.07
C ALA A 337 -9.96 13.74 -48.17
N ALA A 338 -9.24 13.53 -47.06
CA ALA A 338 -8.15 12.57 -46.93
C ALA A 338 -8.58 11.19 -46.39
N ASP A 339 -9.89 10.95 -46.18
CA ASP A 339 -10.46 9.66 -45.73
C ASP A 339 -9.91 9.17 -44.37
N VAL A 340 -9.53 10.13 -43.51
CA VAL A 340 -9.01 9.86 -42.15
C VAL A 340 -9.99 9.07 -41.27
N PRO A 341 -11.30 9.39 -41.23
CA PRO A 341 -12.24 8.67 -40.36
C PRO A 341 -12.34 7.17 -40.69
N GLU A 342 -12.39 6.84 -41.98
CA GLU A 342 -12.49 5.50 -42.52
C GLU A 342 -11.21 4.70 -42.22
N THR A 343 -10.05 5.31 -42.45
CA THR A 343 -8.74 4.71 -42.13
C THR A 343 -8.59 4.37 -40.64
N ILE A 344 -9.11 5.22 -39.74
CA ILE A 344 -9.04 5.00 -38.30
C ILE A 344 -9.92 3.82 -37.88
N LEU A 345 -11.13 3.69 -38.45
CA LEU A 345 -12.02 2.55 -38.18
C LEU A 345 -11.37 1.23 -38.61
N GLU A 346 -10.77 1.18 -39.80
CA GLU A 346 -10.08 -0.02 -40.31
C GLU A 346 -8.90 -0.43 -39.43
N ARG A 347 -8.11 0.55 -38.97
CA ARG A 347 -6.98 0.29 -38.06
C ARG A 347 -7.44 -0.24 -36.72
N ALA A 348 -8.46 0.36 -36.11
CA ALA A 348 -9.00 -0.09 -34.82
C ALA A 348 -9.47 -1.55 -34.89
N THR A 349 -10.14 -1.96 -35.98
CA THR A 349 -10.55 -3.36 -36.16
C THR A 349 -9.36 -4.30 -36.30
N ALA A 350 -8.28 -3.88 -36.99
CA ALA A 350 -7.11 -4.72 -37.19
C ALA A 350 -6.22 -4.86 -35.94
N THR A 351 -6.10 -3.81 -35.12
CA THR A 351 -5.20 -3.77 -33.96
C THR A 351 -5.93 -3.88 -32.61
N GLY A 352 -7.26 -3.93 -32.60
CA GLY A 352 -8.10 -3.99 -31.41
C GLY A 352 -8.40 -2.61 -30.80
N SER A 353 -7.42 -1.70 -30.79
CA SER A 353 -7.60 -0.29 -30.44
C SER A 353 -6.69 0.59 -31.28
N VAL A 354 -7.14 1.82 -31.55
CA VAL A 354 -6.32 2.85 -32.17
C VAL A 354 -6.52 4.17 -31.43
N GLU A 355 -5.41 4.89 -31.25
CA GLU A 355 -5.41 6.26 -30.74
C GLU A 355 -5.05 7.22 -31.87
N ASP A 356 -5.80 8.32 -31.96
CA ASP A 356 -5.59 9.38 -32.94
C ASP A 356 -5.79 10.76 -32.32
N GLU A 357 -4.81 11.63 -32.54
CA GLU A 357 -4.88 13.04 -32.14
C GLU A 357 -5.10 13.94 -33.35
N GLY A 358 -6.07 14.84 -33.26
CA GLY A 358 -6.38 15.70 -34.39
C GLY A 358 -7.36 16.80 -34.07
N TRP A 359 -7.44 17.77 -34.99
CA TRP A 359 -8.45 18.81 -34.91
C TRP A 359 -9.82 18.19 -35.17
N ARG A 360 -10.77 18.53 -34.30
CA ARG A 360 -12.18 18.17 -34.43
C ARG A 360 -13.03 19.42 -34.50
N VAL A 361 -14.22 19.27 -35.04
CA VAL A 361 -15.17 20.36 -35.25
C VAL A 361 -16.40 20.11 -34.39
N ARG A 362 -16.79 21.11 -33.58
CA ARG A 362 -18.03 21.10 -32.81
C ARG A 362 -19.22 21.49 -33.70
N ASN A 363 -20.45 21.35 -33.17
CA ASN A 363 -21.66 21.74 -33.90
C ASN A 363 -21.69 23.23 -34.33
N ASP A 364 -21.13 24.12 -33.52
CA ASP A 364 -21.05 25.57 -33.80
C ASP A 364 -19.97 25.94 -34.84
N GLY A 365 -19.19 24.96 -35.30
CA GLY A 365 -18.10 25.14 -36.25
C GLY A 365 -16.75 25.52 -35.63
N SER A 366 -16.67 25.70 -34.30
CA SER A 366 -15.41 25.87 -33.59
C SER A 366 -14.55 24.60 -33.67
N ARG A 367 -13.23 24.79 -33.66
CA ARG A 367 -12.26 23.69 -33.68
C ARG A 367 -11.71 23.46 -32.29
N PHE A 368 -11.51 22.19 -31.96
CA PHE A 368 -10.89 21.77 -30.71
C PHE A 368 -9.90 20.64 -30.98
N TRP A 369 -8.80 20.60 -30.23
CA TRP A 369 -7.83 19.52 -30.35
C TRP A 369 -8.34 18.34 -29.52
N ALA A 370 -8.41 17.17 -30.12
CA ALA A 370 -8.95 16.00 -29.46
C ALA A 370 -7.95 14.87 -29.47
N ASN A 371 -7.76 14.23 -28.31
CA ASN A 371 -7.24 12.87 -28.26
C ASN A 371 -8.44 11.90 -28.31
N VAL A 372 -8.37 10.95 -29.24
CA VAL A 372 -9.45 10.00 -29.49
C VAL A 372 -8.89 8.59 -29.39
N THR A 373 -9.46 7.80 -28.47
CA THR A 373 -9.28 6.35 -28.45
C THR A 373 -10.51 5.70 -29.07
N LEU A 374 -10.28 4.80 -30.02
CA LEU A 374 -11.32 4.02 -30.67
C LEU A 374 -10.98 2.54 -30.53
N THR A 375 -11.75 1.85 -29.68
CA THR A 375 -11.56 0.42 -29.40
C THR A 375 -12.60 -0.39 -30.17
N ALA A 376 -12.16 -1.41 -30.90
CA ALA A 376 -13.05 -2.35 -31.55
C ALA A 376 -13.64 -3.32 -30.51
N VAL A 377 -14.96 -3.39 -30.43
CA VAL A 377 -15.69 -4.29 -29.53
C VAL A 377 -15.97 -5.58 -30.28
N MET A 378 -15.50 -6.69 -29.71
CA MET A 378 -15.64 -8.04 -30.26
C MET A 378 -16.51 -8.90 -29.35
N ASP A 379 -17.34 -9.77 -29.92
CA ASP A 379 -18.02 -10.82 -29.18
C ASP A 379 -17.04 -11.93 -28.74
N ALA A 380 -17.46 -12.83 -27.83
CA ALA A 380 -16.63 -13.95 -27.32
C ALA A 380 -16.16 -14.94 -28.42
N ASP A 381 -16.74 -14.86 -29.62
CA ASP A 381 -16.40 -15.62 -30.82
C ASP A 381 -15.45 -14.87 -31.79
N GLY A 382 -15.06 -13.63 -31.47
CA GLY A 382 -14.18 -12.79 -32.29
C GLY A 382 -14.90 -11.97 -33.38
N THR A 383 -16.24 -11.95 -33.39
CA THR A 383 -17.01 -11.15 -34.36
C THR A 383 -17.03 -9.66 -33.98
N HIS A 384 -16.71 -8.77 -34.92
CA HIS A 384 -16.69 -7.31 -34.68
C HIS A 384 -18.09 -6.71 -34.61
N ARG A 385 -18.47 -6.20 -33.44
CA ARG A 385 -19.79 -5.59 -33.17
C ARG A 385 -19.86 -4.10 -33.41
N GLY A 386 -18.73 -3.42 -33.45
CA GLY A 386 -18.66 -1.97 -33.56
C GLY A 386 -17.54 -1.42 -32.70
N PHE A 387 -17.60 -0.12 -32.40
CA PHE A 387 -16.50 0.55 -31.72
C PHE A 387 -16.98 1.31 -30.49
N LEU A 388 -16.16 1.34 -29.45
CA LEU A 388 -16.27 2.30 -28.37
C LEU A 388 -15.35 3.47 -28.68
N LYS A 389 -15.92 4.67 -28.82
CA LYS A 389 -15.17 5.91 -28.98
C LYS A 389 -15.17 6.70 -27.69
N VAL A 390 -13.97 7.01 -27.24
CA VAL A 390 -13.72 7.98 -26.18
C VAL A 390 -13.02 9.18 -26.81
N THR A 391 -13.51 10.38 -26.53
CA THR A 391 -12.86 11.61 -27.00
C THR A 391 -12.69 12.56 -25.82
N ARG A 392 -11.44 12.95 -25.59
CA ARG A 392 -11.07 13.99 -24.63
C ARG A 392 -10.74 15.27 -25.36
N ASP A 393 -11.25 16.39 -24.84
CA ASP A 393 -10.83 17.70 -25.31
C ASP A 393 -9.46 18.04 -24.72
N MET A 394 -8.50 18.26 -25.59
CA MET A 394 -7.12 18.56 -25.25
C MET A 394 -6.77 19.98 -25.70
N THR A 395 -7.76 20.82 -26.03
CA THR A 395 -7.50 22.18 -26.53
C THR A 395 -6.76 23.00 -25.49
N ASP A 396 -7.23 23.03 -24.25
CA ASP A 396 -6.56 23.79 -23.18
C ASP A 396 -5.16 23.25 -22.90
N ARG A 397 -5.00 21.90 -22.90
CA ARG A 397 -3.68 21.27 -22.75
C ARG A 397 -2.76 21.60 -23.93
N ARG A 398 -3.25 21.57 -25.16
CA ARG A 398 -2.46 21.89 -26.35
C ARG A 398 -2.15 23.38 -26.43
N GLU A 399 -3.05 24.26 -26.00
CA GLU A 399 -2.78 25.70 -25.91
C GLU A 399 -1.70 25.97 -24.87
N ARG A 400 -1.72 25.28 -23.73
CA ARG A 400 -0.61 25.26 -22.76
C ARG A 400 0.67 24.68 -23.35
N GLU A 401 0.64 23.55 -24.05
CA GLU A 401 1.81 22.97 -24.73
C GLU A 401 2.35 23.91 -25.83
N GLN A 402 1.49 24.60 -26.58
CA GLN A 402 1.88 25.60 -27.56
C GLN A 402 2.42 26.87 -26.91
N GLN A 403 1.90 27.25 -25.74
CA GLN A 403 2.43 28.35 -24.94
C GLN A 403 3.83 27.99 -24.42
N LEU A 404 3.99 26.79 -23.83
CA LEU A 404 5.28 26.22 -23.46
C LEU A 404 6.22 26.12 -24.66
N GLN A 405 5.72 25.78 -25.87
CA GLN A 405 6.52 25.76 -27.10
C GLN A 405 6.92 27.17 -27.56
N ARG A 406 6.04 28.17 -27.38
CA ARG A 406 6.36 29.58 -27.68
C ARG A 406 7.37 30.14 -26.68
N GLU A 407 7.23 29.80 -25.41
CA GLU A 407 8.20 30.11 -24.36
C GLU A 407 9.52 29.39 -24.61
N ARG A 408 9.50 28.13 -25.04
CA ARG A 408 10.69 27.36 -25.45
C ARG A 408 11.38 27.98 -26.66
N ASN A 409 10.63 28.34 -27.71
CA ASN A 409 11.15 29.06 -28.88
C ASN A 409 11.68 30.47 -28.53
N LEU A 410 11.09 31.11 -27.51
CA LEU A 410 11.55 32.40 -26.99
C LEU A 410 12.86 32.23 -26.22
N ILE A 411 12.96 31.21 -25.35
CA ILE A 411 14.19 30.81 -24.68
C ILE A 411 15.26 30.50 -25.73
N ASP A 412 14.97 29.72 -26.76
CA ASP A 412 15.92 29.41 -27.84
C ASP A 412 16.38 30.68 -28.57
N ARG A 413 15.47 31.63 -28.87
CA ARG A 413 15.86 32.92 -29.46
C ARG A 413 16.68 33.80 -28.51
N ILE A 414 16.43 33.73 -27.20
CA ILE A 414 17.18 34.45 -26.17
C ILE A 414 18.58 33.84 -26.03
N LEU A 415 18.66 32.51 -25.99
CA LEU A 415 19.92 31.77 -26.00
C LEU A 415 20.72 32.13 -27.26
N GLU A 416 20.12 32.08 -28.45
CA GLU A 416 20.80 32.36 -29.73
C GLU A 416 21.20 33.83 -29.94
N ALA A 417 20.38 34.79 -29.47
CA ALA A 417 20.71 36.21 -29.55
C ALA A 417 21.63 36.68 -28.42
N SER A 418 21.97 35.80 -27.48
CA SER A 418 22.85 36.13 -26.36
C SER A 418 24.25 36.51 -26.87
N PRO A 419 24.82 37.64 -26.42
CA PRO A 419 26.20 38.00 -26.75
C PRO A 419 27.22 37.04 -26.08
N VAL A 420 26.73 36.17 -25.20
CA VAL A 420 27.44 35.16 -24.45
C VAL A 420 27.11 33.78 -25.04
N GLY A 421 28.10 32.92 -25.30
CA GLY A 421 27.90 31.52 -25.71
C GLY A 421 27.13 30.78 -24.63
N MET A 422 26.29 29.80 -24.95
CA MET A 422 25.45 29.07 -23.99
C MET A 422 25.28 27.61 -24.42
N ILE A 423 25.42 26.66 -23.50
CA ILE A 423 25.31 25.22 -23.70
C ILE A 423 24.67 24.56 -22.48
N VAL A 424 23.50 23.94 -22.63
CA VAL A 424 22.76 23.22 -21.59
C VAL A 424 23.03 21.75 -21.72
N PHE A 425 23.14 21.06 -20.62
CA PHE A 425 23.40 19.64 -20.60
C PHE A 425 22.66 18.96 -19.41
N ASP A 426 22.45 17.63 -19.47
CA ASP A 426 21.57 16.82 -18.59
C ASP A 426 22.37 16.01 -17.54
N THR A 427 21.80 15.43 -16.47
CA THR A 427 22.56 14.79 -15.34
C THR A 427 23.59 13.72 -15.73
N ASP A 428 23.49 13.23 -16.97
CA ASP A 428 24.28 12.14 -17.53
C ASP A 428 25.35 12.63 -18.53
N GLU A 429 25.68 13.92 -18.48
CA GLU A 429 26.75 14.58 -19.25
C GLU A 429 26.47 14.83 -20.74
N THR A 430 25.21 14.70 -21.14
CA THR A 430 24.77 14.92 -22.52
C THR A 430 24.35 16.36 -22.78
N VAL A 431 24.83 16.97 -23.87
CA VAL A 431 24.42 18.32 -24.28
C VAL A 431 22.96 18.31 -24.70
N THR A 432 22.10 18.98 -23.93
CA THR A 432 20.68 19.14 -24.26
C THR A 432 20.40 20.37 -25.11
N ARG A 433 21.20 21.45 -25.05
CA ARG A 433 21.10 22.63 -25.94
C ARG A 433 22.44 23.33 -26.12
N VAL A 434 22.65 24.06 -27.22
CA VAL A 434 23.84 24.93 -27.44
C VAL A 434 23.54 26.05 -28.43
N ASN A 435 23.92 27.29 -28.11
CA ASN A 435 23.71 28.47 -28.95
C ASN A 435 24.86 28.71 -29.97
N ASP A 436 24.60 29.52 -30.98
CA ASP A 436 25.52 29.88 -32.07
C ASP A 436 26.78 30.56 -31.52
N ARG A 437 26.62 31.43 -30.53
CA ARG A 437 27.73 32.17 -29.92
C ARG A 437 28.76 31.22 -29.28
N TYR A 438 28.31 30.12 -28.67
CA TYR A 438 29.19 29.07 -28.16
C TYR A 438 29.91 28.34 -29.29
N ARG A 439 29.19 27.99 -30.37
CA ARG A 439 29.80 27.35 -31.52
C ARG A 439 30.82 28.25 -32.24
N GLU A 440 30.57 29.55 -32.32
CA GLU A 440 31.51 30.54 -32.88
C GLU A 440 32.75 30.72 -32.01
N LEU A 441 32.56 30.86 -30.70
CA LEU A 441 33.66 31.01 -29.74
C LEU A 441 34.58 29.77 -29.76
N PHE A 442 34.03 28.55 -29.83
CA PHE A 442 34.78 27.30 -29.63
C PHE A 442 35.13 26.57 -30.95
N GLY A 443 34.53 26.97 -32.07
CA GLY A 443 34.80 26.38 -33.38
C GLY A 443 34.39 24.92 -33.54
N ALA A 444 33.52 24.41 -32.66
CA ALA A 444 33.06 23.02 -32.60
C ALA A 444 31.88 22.74 -33.56
N SER A 445 31.85 21.53 -34.13
CA SER A 445 30.73 21.05 -34.95
C SER A 445 29.72 20.29 -34.09
N THR A 446 28.44 20.28 -34.49
CA THR A 446 27.34 19.68 -33.72
C THR A 446 27.56 18.19 -33.43
N ASP A 447 28.19 17.42 -34.32
CA ASP A 447 28.46 15.97 -34.15
C ASP A 447 29.53 15.69 -33.07
N ASP A 448 30.51 16.60 -32.90
CA ASP A 448 31.53 16.44 -31.88
C ASP A 448 30.93 16.65 -30.48
N LEU A 449 29.93 17.54 -30.38
CA LEU A 449 29.31 17.90 -29.12
C LEU A 449 28.36 16.84 -28.55
N GLU A 450 27.87 15.89 -29.35
CA GLU A 450 26.98 14.81 -28.91
C GLU A 450 27.73 13.50 -28.60
N THR A 451 28.82 13.20 -29.31
CA THR A 451 29.56 11.92 -29.18
C THR A 451 30.62 11.96 -28.08
N SER A 452 31.20 13.14 -27.88
CA SER A 452 32.15 13.43 -26.81
C SER A 452 32.18 14.94 -26.69
N PRO A 453 31.26 15.55 -25.91
CA PRO A 453 31.00 16.99 -25.88
C PRO A 453 32.20 17.91 -25.62
N PHE A 454 33.33 17.29 -25.35
CA PHE A 454 34.54 17.82 -24.78
C PHE A 454 35.77 17.45 -25.61
N ALA A 455 35.61 16.78 -26.76
CA ALA A 455 36.73 16.32 -27.59
C ALA A 455 37.17 17.33 -28.67
N SER A 456 36.25 18.16 -29.18
CA SER A 456 36.53 19.12 -30.26
C SER A 456 36.99 20.49 -29.76
N GLU A 457 36.79 20.76 -28.49
CA GLU A 457 37.06 22.06 -27.89
C GLU A 457 38.48 22.06 -27.33
N ARG A 458 39.40 22.72 -28.04
CA ARG A 458 40.74 23.01 -27.52
C ARG A 458 40.67 24.26 -26.65
N LEU A 459 39.91 24.06 -25.60
CA LEU A 459 39.79 24.99 -24.52
C LEU A 459 41.02 24.87 -23.69
N PHE A 460 41.67 25.98 -23.46
CA PHE A 460 42.69 26.05 -22.46
C PHE A 460 42.09 26.80 -21.31
N ASP A 461 42.30 26.40 -20.07
CA ASP A 461 42.12 27.36 -19.00
C ASP A 461 43.20 28.46 -19.13
N ASP A 462 43.11 29.45 -18.27
CA ASP A 462 43.94 30.63 -18.17
C ASP A 462 45.39 30.44 -17.69
N ALA A 463 45.81 29.19 -17.42
CA ALA A 463 47.21 28.80 -17.26
C ALA A 463 47.64 28.01 -18.48
N GLY A 464 46.71 27.79 -19.42
CA GLY A 464 46.96 27.29 -20.74
C GLY A 464 46.74 25.80 -20.90
N GLU A 465 46.00 25.13 -20.01
CA GLU A 465 45.81 23.66 -20.00
C GLU A 465 44.50 23.18 -20.65
N SER A 466 44.57 22.10 -21.45
CA SER A 466 43.45 21.67 -22.28
C SER A 466 42.31 21.08 -21.45
N VAL A 467 41.13 21.71 -21.45
CA VAL A 467 39.94 21.28 -20.71
C VAL A 467 39.45 19.93 -21.22
N THR A 468 39.33 18.96 -20.30
CA THR A 468 38.86 17.60 -20.56
C THR A 468 37.43 17.44 -20.07
N HIS A 469 36.77 16.35 -20.43
CA HIS A 469 35.37 16.09 -20.09
C HIS A 469 35.04 16.32 -18.60
N ALA A 470 35.76 15.67 -17.69
CA ALA A 470 35.51 15.73 -16.25
C ALA A 470 35.83 17.11 -15.62
N THR A 471 36.61 17.93 -16.33
CA THR A 471 37.02 19.26 -15.89
C THR A 471 36.31 20.39 -16.63
N HIS A 472 35.49 20.06 -17.62
CA HIS A 472 34.67 21.05 -18.28
C HIS A 472 33.66 21.64 -17.29
N PRO A 473 33.46 22.99 -17.29
CA PRO A 473 32.64 23.68 -16.28
C PRO A 473 31.25 23.12 -16.09
N TYR A 474 30.72 22.52 -17.14
CA TYR A 474 29.44 21.86 -17.10
C TYR A 474 29.40 20.58 -16.26
N THR A 475 30.26 19.60 -16.51
CA THR A 475 30.27 18.31 -15.78
C THR A 475 30.44 18.55 -14.28
N ALA A 476 31.21 19.60 -13.95
CA ALA A 476 31.37 20.07 -12.59
C ALA A 476 30.06 20.64 -11.98
N ALA A 477 29.29 21.43 -12.73
CA ALA A 477 28.01 21.98 -12.27
C ALA A 477 26.90 20.92 -12.14
N LEU A 478 27.03 19.84 -12.90
CA LEU A 478 26.04 18.77 -12.92
C LEU A 478 26.14 17.86 -11.70
N ARG A 479 27.37 17.52 -11.34
CA ARG A 479 27.67 16.57 -10.25
C ARG A 479 27.49 17.19 -8.87
N THR A 480 27.64 18.50 -8.81
CA THR A 480 27.62 19.25 -7.54
C THR A 480 26.27 19.86 -7.26
N GLY A 481 25.51 20.15 -8.31
CA GLY A 481 24.31 20.97 -8.17
C GLY A 481 24.58 22.41 -7.87
N GLU A 482 25.83 22.82 -7.98
CA GLU A 482 26.23 24.19 -7.76
C GLU A 482 26.54 24.89 -9.08
N PRO A 483 25.99 26.09 -9.29
CA PRO A 483 26.38 26.96 -10.41
C PRO A 483 27.87 27.26 -10.45
N VAL A 484 28.53 26.81 -11.51
CA VAL A 484 29.92 27.10 -11.87
C VAL A 484 29.94 28.38 -12.69
N PHE A 485 30.02 29.54 -12.04
CA PHE A 485 30.16 30.84 -12.70
C PHE A 485 31.64 31.24 -12.91
N ASP A 486 31.82 32.25 -13.75
CA ASP A 486 33.00 33.04 -14.04
C ASP A 486 34.24 32.21 -14.46
N ARG A 487 34.05 31.13 -15.25
CA ARG A 487 35.20 30.35 -15.77
C ARG A 487 35.94 30.96 -16.94
N VAL A 488 36.98 31.76 -16.68
CA VAL A 488 37.91 32.30 -17.69
C VAL A 488 38.69 31.18 -18.40
N LEU A 489 38.31 30.88 -19.63
CA LEU A 489 38.97 29.93 -20.53
C LEU A 489 39.60 30.67 -21.70
N ARG A 490 40.80 30.28 -22.08
CA ARG A 490 41.48 30.69 -23.28
C ARG A 490 41.13 29.75 -24.42
N ILE A 491 40.30 30.19 -25.35
CA ILE A 491 40.07 29.39 -26.55
C ILE A 491 41.22 29.59 -27.53
N GLU A 492 41.77 28.49 -28.02
CA GLU A 492 42.55 28.49 -29.26
C GLU A 492 41.73 27.78 -30.34
N PRO A 493 40.97 28.54 -31.15
CA PRO A 493 40.13 27.94 -32.17
C PRO A 493 41.02 27.22 -33.19
N ALA A 494 40.68 25.97 -33.54
CA ALA A 494 41.48 25.14 -34.45
C ALA A 494 41.75 25.79 -35.84
N SER A 495 41.02 26.85 -36.18
CA SER A 495 41.06 27.57 -37.45
C SER A 495 41.84 28.89 -37.44
N ARG A 496 42.17 29.48 -36.28
CA ARG A 496 42.89 30.76 -36.16
C ARG A 496 43.80 30.80 -34.93
N ALA A 497 44.97 30.18 -35.07
CA ALA A 497 45.88 29.88 -33.96
C ALA A 497 46.59 31.07 -33.27
N ASP A 498 46.56 32.27 -33.84
CA ASP A 498 47.26 33.45 -33.31
C ASP A 498 46.35 34.41 -32.49
N GLU A 499 45.03 34.18 -32.49
CA GLU A 499 44.04 35.00 -31.79
C GLU A 499 43.69 34.31 -30.46
N ARG A 500 44.21 34.88 -29.37
CA ARG A 500 44.02 34.35 -28.01
C ARG A 500 42.92 35.16 -27.35
N GLN A 501 41.82 34.50 -27.01
CA GLN A 501 40.65 35.15 -26.44
C GLN A 501 40.35 34.57 -25.07
N TRP A 502 40.14 35.46 -24.11
CA TRP A 502 39.76 35.13 -22.74
C TRP A 502 38.25 35.11 -22.66
N ILE A 503 37.65 33.98 -22.32
CA ILE A 503 36.19 33.83 -22.24
C ILE A 503 35.73 33.39 -20.85
N VAL A 504 34.78 34.05 -20.21
CA VAL A 504 34.21 33.64 -18.92
C VAL A 504 33.06 32.65 -19.12
N VAL A 505 33.12 31.46 -18.54
CA VAL A 505 32.17 30.36 -18.76
C VAL A 505 31.31 30.09 -17.52
N ASN A 506 29.97 30.11 -17.63
CA ASN A 506 29.05 29.97 -16.49
C ASN A 506 28.10 28.78 -16.62
N ALA A 507 28.36 27.64 -15.99
CA ALA A 507 27.49 26.46 -15.95
C ALA A 507 26.57 26.41 -14.72
N VAL A 508 25.28 26.71 -14.89
CA VAL A 508 24.28 26.83 -13.83
C VAL A 508 23.39 25.59 -13.78
N PRO A 509 23.52 24.72 -12.76
CA PRO A 509 22.58 23.66 -12.50
C PRO A 509 21.22 24.23 -12.15
N LEU A 510 20.19 23.77 -12.86
CA LEU A 510 18.80 23.99 -12.56
C LEU A 510 18.37 22.83 -11.67
N LEU A 511 17.96 23.17 -10.46
CA LEU A 511 17.44 22.20 -9.50
C LEU A 511 15.96 21.94 -9.77
N ASP A 512 15.51 20.72 -9.53
CA ASP A 512 14.10 20.34 -9.49
C ASP A 512 13.43 20.77 -8.17
N ASP A 513 12.11 20.56 -8.03
CA ASP A 513 11.30 21.09 -6.92
C ASP A 513 11.72 20.54 -5.53
N ASP A 514 12.50 19.46 -5.51
CA ASP A 514 13.05 18.79 -4.32
C ASP A 514 14.52 19.18 -4.02
N GLY A 515 15.06 20.18 -4.72
CA GLY A 515 16.40 20.74 -4.48
C GLY A 515 17.56 19.87 -4.98
N THR A 516 17.28 18.88 -5.84
CA THR A 516 18.26 18.01 -6.49
C THR A 516 18.51 18.52 -7.92
N VAL A 517 19.59 18.10 -8.57
CA VAL A 517 20.08 18.74 -9.80
C VAL A 517 19.46 18.09 -11.02
N ASP A 518 18.67 18.83 -11.78
CA ASP A 518 17.99 18.32 -12.98
C ASP A 518 18.81 18.57 -14.27
N ARG A 519 19.39 19.77 -14.45
CA ARG A 519 20.12 20.15 -15.68
C ARG A 519 21.21 21.14 -15.37
N VAL A 520 22.09 21.46 -16.32
CA VAL A 520 23.04 22.58 -16.19
C VAL A 520 23.16 23.39 -17.46
N VAL A 521 23.04 24.71 -17.33
CA VAL A 521 23.19 25.70 -18.40
C VAL A 521 24.55 26.40 -18.31
N ALA A 522 25.54 26.00 -19.12
CA ALA A 522 26.81 26.70 -19.36
C ALA A 522 26.64 27.95 -20.23
N THR A 523 27.37 29.02 -19.94
CA THR A 523 27.50 30.23 -20.76
C THR A 523 28.97 30.54 -21.03
N ALA A 524 29.38 31.42 -21.96
CA ALA A 524 30.77 31.70 -22.35
C ALA A 524 30.93 33.12 -22.95
N GLU A 525 31.55 34.08 -22.27
CA GLU A 525 31.62 35.51 -22.66
C GLU A 525 33.06 35.99 -22.87
N ASP A 526 33.39 36.67 -23.98
CA ASP A 526 34.75 37.19 -24.22
C ASP A 526 35.07 38.43 -23.35
N ILE A 527 36.08 38.33 -22.48
CA ILE A 527 36.51 39.35 -21.49
C ILE A 527 37.90 39.94 -21.77
N THR A 528 38.44 39.75 -22.98
CA THR A 528 39.83 40.08 -23.31
C THR A 528 40.26 41.53 -22.96
N ASP A 529 39.40 42.54 -23.16
CA ASP A 529 39.70 43.96 -22.90
C ASP A 529 39.75 44.35 -21.40
N LEU A 530 39.14 43.56 -20.51
CA LEU A 530 39.05 43.85 -19.07
C LEU A 530 40.35 43.49 -18.34
N LYS A 531 41.05 42.47 -18.85
CA LYS A 531 42.30 41.92 -18.36
C LYS A 531 43.45 42.94 -18.38
N GLU A 532 43.62 43.64 -19.50
CA GLU A 532 44.73 44.59 -19.69
C GLU A 532 44.74 45.80 -18.72
N ARG A 533 43.62 46.09 -18.03
CA ARG A 533 43.46 47.26 -17.14
C ARG A 533 43.76 46.96 -15.66
N GLU A 534 43.89 45.69 -15.31
CA GLU A 534 44.10 45.18 -13.95
C GLU A 534 45.55 45.42 -13.46
N ARG A 535 46.54 45.37 -14.37
CA ARG A 535 47.98 45.58 -14.10
C ARG A 535 48.36 46.95 -13.53
N GLU A 536 47.60 48.00 -13.81
CA GLU A 536 47.89 49.36 -13.29
C GLU A 536 47.53 49.52 -11.80
N LEU A 537 46.66 48.67 -11.24
CA LEU A 537 46.23 48.69 -9.82
C LEU A 537 47.17 47.93 -8.88
N GLU A 538 48.06 47.07 -9.40
CA GLU A 538 48.92 46.14 -8.63
C GLU A 538 49.93 46.80 -7.67
N SER A 539 50.53 47.96 -8.00
CA SER A 539 51.64 48.55 -7.20
C SER A 539 51.19 49.26 -5.91
N GLU A 540 49.92 49.65 -5.82
CA GLU A 540 49.37 50.31 -4.63
C GLU A 540 48.89 49.29 -3.57
N LEU A 541 48.57 48.07 -4.01
CA LEU A 541 48.22 46.93 -3.15
C LEU A 541 49.39 46.47 -2.25
N GLU A 542 50.63 46.51 -2.74
CA GLU A 542 51.83 45.90 -2.11
C GLU A 542 52.15 46.39 -0.67
N SER A 543 51.84 47.64 -0.33
CA SER A 543 52.09 48.23 1.01
C SER A 543 50.96 47.96 2.02
N ILE A 544 49.76 47.61 1.54
CA ILE A 544 48.61 47.27 2.39
C ILE A 544 48.71 45.81 2.83
N LEU A 545 49.19 44.93 1.94
CA LEU A 545 49.25 43.47 2.13
C LEU A 545 50.26 42.98 3.20
N SER A 546 51.28 43.77 3.56
CA SER A 546 52.28 43.41 4.59
C SER A 546 51.78 43.50 6.05
N ARG A 547 50.68 44.20 6.32
CA ARG A 547 50.15 44.41 7.70
C ARG A 547 48.92 43.56 8.03
N ILE A 548 48.48 42.72 7.09
CA ILE A 548 47.29 41.86 7.22
C ILE A 548 47.69 40.60 8.00
N THR A 549 46.81 40.14 8.89
CA THR A 549 47.03 39.01 9.83
C THR A 549 47.05 37.64 9.16
N ASP A 550 46.56 37.57 7.93
CA ASP A 550 46.45 36.37 7.11
C ASP A 550 47.61 36.29 6.11
N ALA A 551 47.91 35.08 5.67
CA ALA A 551 49.10 34.79 4.89
C ALA A 551 48.94 35.27 3.45
N PHE A 552 49.96 35.93 2.87
CA PHE A 552 49.91 36.41 1.48
C PHE A 552 51.23 36.25 0.72
N TYR A 553 51.22 35.76 -0.53
CA TYR A 553 52.38 35.73 -1.42
C TYR A 553 52.02 35.88 -2.88
N ALA A 554 52.82 36.62 -3.64
CA ALA A 554 52.79 36.64 -5.10
C ALA A 554 53.76 35.60 -5.67
N LEU A 555 53.28 34.73 -6.55
CA LEU A 555 54.11 33.90 -7.42
C LEU A 555 54.29 34.60 -8.77
N ASP A 556 55.26 34.25 -9.59
CA ASP A 556 55.24 34.49 -11.05
C ASP A 556 54.76 33.24 -11.79
N ASP A 557 54.74 33.37 -13.10
CA ASP A 557 54.32 32.42 -14.11
C ASP A 557 55.21 31.17 -14.25
N ASP A 558 56.45 31.17 -13.73
CA ASP A 558 57.26 29.94 -13.58
C ASP A 558 56.96 29.24 -12.24
N TRP A 559 55.82 29.59 -11.64
CA TRP A 559 55.41 29.27 -10.28
C TRP A 559 56.42 29.72 -9.25
N THR A 560 57.28 30.65 -9.65
CA THR A 560 58.43 31.04 -8.88
C THR A 560 58.01 32.18 -7.98
N VAL A 561 58.21 32.05 -6.66
CA VAL A 561 57.67 33.04 -5.72
C VAL A 561 58.34 34.40 -5.97
N THR A 562 57.57 35.42 -6.36
CA THR A 562 58.07 36.78 -6.64
C THR A 562 57.91 37.74 -5.47
N TYR A 563 56.95 37.48 -4.60
CA TYR A 563 56.69 38.22 -3.38
C TYR A 563 56.09 37.29 -2.33
N ALA A 564 56.43 37.44 -1.06
CA ALA A 564 55.77 36.70 0.02
C ALA A 564 55.82 37.53 1.29
N ASN A 565 54.68 37.71 1.95
CA ASN A 565 54.58 38.37 3.25
C ASN A 565 55.04 37.42 4.38
N ASP A 566 55.31 37.97 5.57
CA ASP A 566 55.92 37.18 6.66
C ASP A 566 55.01 36.04 7.16
N ARG A 567 53.68 36.22 7.09
CA ARG A 567 52.69 35.23 7.52
C ARG A 567 52.59 34.03 6.58
N ALA A 568 52.81 34.22 5.27
CA ALA A 568 52.94 33.13 4.30
C ALA A 568 54.17 32.27 4.51
N ARG A 569 55.30 32.83 4.93
CA ARG A 569 56.52 32.06 5.18
C ARG A 569 56.41 31.13 6.40
N GLU A 570 55.65 31.54 7.42
CA GLU A 570 55.40 30.74 8.64
C GLU A 570 54.45 29.55 8.42
N LEU A 571 53.42 29.69 7.58
CA LEU A 571 52.36 28.68 7.40
C LEU A 571 52.76 27.56 6.41
N ILE A 572 53.79 27.79 5.60
CA ILE A 572 54.32 26.87 4.57
C ILE A 572 55.55 26.06 5.08
N ASP A 573 56.12 26.42 6.25
CA ASP A 573 57.26 25.79 6.94
C ASP A 573 58.48 25.42 6.06
N PHE A 574 59.00 26.39 5.30
CA PHE A 574 60.23 26.27 4.48
C PHE A 574 61.34 27.23 4.99
N GLU A 575 62.55 26.73 5.26
CA GLU A 575 63.63 27.50 5.92
C GLU A 575 64.28 28.60 5.03
N GLY A 576 63.87 29.86 5.22
CA GLY A 576 64.64 31.07 4.89
C GLY A 576 64.39 31.71 3.51
N ASP A 577 64.99 32.90 3.27
CA ASP A 577 64.87 33.82 2.10
C ASP A 577 65.02 33.18 0.70
N GLU A 578 65.22 31.87 0.63
CA GLU A 578 65.26 31.09 -0.59
C GLU A 578 63.88 30.76 -1.17
N LEU A 579 62.76 31.08 -0.51
CA LEU A 579 61.42 30.89 -1.10
C LEU A 579 61.23 31.79 -2.35
N LEU A 580 61.73 33.03 -2.29
CA LEU A 580 61.68 33.99 -3.40
C LEU A 580 62.63 33.57 -4.52
N GLY A 581 62.13 33.41 -5.75
CA GLY A 581 62.92 32.91 -6.87
C GLY A 581 62.97 31.39 -6.98
N ARG A 582 62.23 30.64 -6.13
CA ARG A 582 62.01 29.19 -6.25
C ARG A 582 60.60 28.83 -6.68
N SER A 583 60.46 27.68 -7.35
CA SER A 583 59.17 27.17 -7.79
C SER A 583 58.35 26.63 -6.62
N ILE A 584 57.10 27.06 -6.53
CA ILE A 584 56.14 26.66 -5.49
C ILE A 584 55.85 25.16 -5.51
N TRP A 585 56.17 24.45 -6.60
CA TRP A 585 56.04 22.99 -6.76
C TRP A 585 57.25 22.21 -6.28
N GLU A 586 58.44 22.84 -6.25
CA GLU A 586 59.57 22.32 -5.47
C GLU A 586 59.34 22.52 -3.96
N VAL A 587 58.50 23.51 -3.62
CA VAL A 587 58.09 23.84 -2.24
C VAL A 587 56.91 22.97 -1.76
N PHE A 588 55.93 22.69 -2.62
CA PHE A 588 54.83 21.76 -2.39
C PHE A 588 54.87 20.63 -3.43
N GLU A 589 55.64 19.58 -3.14
CA GLU A 589 55.81 18.45 -4.07
C GLU A 589 54.51 17.64 -4.27
N TRP A 590 53.66 17.51 -3.25
CA TRP A 590 52.30 16.94 -3.40
C TRP A 590 51.39 17.93 -4.12
N GLY A 591 51.62 19.23 -3.87
CA GLY A 591 51.08 20.34 -4.62
C GLY A 591 51.18 20.03 -6.09
N ALA A 592 52.37 19.61 -6.56
CA ALA A 592 52.70 19.25 -7.94
C ALA A 592 51.66 18.38 -8.69
N GLU A 593 50.83 17.64 -7.96
CA GLU A 593 49.82 16.72 -8.47
C GLU A 593 48.50 16.78 -7.67
N SER A 594 48.30 17.80 -6.82
CA SER A 594 47.12 17.95 -5.96
C SER A 594 46.28 19.14 -6.35
N THR A 595 45.08 19.20 -5.75
CA THR A 595 44.19 20.33 -5.89
C THR A 595 44.85 21.66 -5.48
N LEU A 596 45.99 21.74 -4.78
CA LEU A 596 46.63 23.05 -4.49
C LEU A 596 47.26 23.60 -5.74
N ARG A 597 48.00 22.77 -6.48
CA ARG A 597 48.45 23.13 -7.80
C ARG A 597 47.32 23.19 -8.76
N THR A 598 46.40 22.25 -8.74
CA THR A 598 45.26 22.36 -9.64
C THR A 598 44.47 23.62 -9.37
N GLU A 599 44.39 24.11 -8.13
CA GLU A 599 43.68 25.32 -7.75
C GLU A 599 44.53 26.60 -7.82
N TYR A 600 45.87 26.55 -7.72
CA TYR A 600 46.80 27.69 -7.91
C TYR A 600 47.25 27.84 -9.34
N GLU A 601 47.56 26.72 -9.97
CA GLU A 601 47.51 26.59 -11.40
C GLU A 601 46.14 27.06 -11.80
N ARG A 602 44.97 26.47 -11.43
CA ARG A 602 43.64 27.11 -11.70
C ARG A 602 43.55 28.57 -11.28
N ALA A 603 44.19 29.05 -10.24
CA ALA A 603 44.06 30.44 -9.85
C ALA A 603 44.77 31.30 -10.91
N MET A 604 46.07 31.09 -11.09
CA MET A 604 46.87 31.64 -12.19
C MET A 604 46.33 31.27 -13.55
N ALA A 605 45.50 30.21 -13.58
CA ALA A 605 44.88 29.56 -14.70
C ALA A 605 43.45 29.91 -14.91
N VAL A 606 42.84 30.72 -14.10
CA VAL A 606 41.50 31.22 -14.37
C VAL A 606 41.50 32.73 -14.15
N GLN A 607 42.66 33.30 -13.84
CA GLN A 607 43.00 34.66 -13.44
C GLN A 607 41.87 35.40 -12.75
N GLU A 608 41.16 34.65 -11.92
CA GLU A 608 40.12 35.08 -11.03
C GLU A 608 40.48 34.66 -9.60
N PRO A 609 40.21 35.52 -8.61
CA PRO A 609 40.38 35.21 -7.21
C PRO A 609 39.67 33.91 -6.80
N THR A 610 40.35 32.77 -6.91
CA THR A 610 39.80 31.51 -6.40
C THR A 610 40.07 31.51 -4.92
N SER A 611 39.00 31.79 -4.19
CA SER A 611 38.88 31.42 -2.80
C SER A 611 38.39 29.98 -2.78
N PHE A 612 39.32 29.06 -2.70
CA PHE A 612 38.99 27.66 -2.57
C PHE A 612 39.51 27.19 -1.23
N GLU A 613 38.70 26.35 -0.67
CA GLU A 613 38.99 25.70 0.57
C GLU A 613 39.53 24.35 0.15
N LEU A 614 40.83 24.17 0.23
CA LEU A 614 41.46 22.91 -0.09
C LEU A 614 42.07 22.33 1.16
N TYR A 615 41.85 21.05 1.36
CA TYR A 615 42.66 20.27 2.26
C TYR A 615 44.02 19.96 1.65
N SER A 616 45.05 20.54 2.24
CA SER A 616 46.43 20.44 1.78
C SER A 616 47.21 19.46 2.65
N GLU A 617 48.03 18.58 2.10
CA GLU A 617 48.87 17.64 2.88
C GLU A 617 50.33 17.65 2.41
N PRO A 618 51.32 18.30 3.05
CA PRO A 618 51.31 19.32 4.12
C PRO A 618 51.00 20.76 3.65
N PRO A 619 50.41 21.65 4.50
CA PRO A 619 50.38 21.58 5.99
C PRO A 619 49.19 20.87 6.71
N GLU A 620 48.49 19.91 6.11
CA GLU A 620 47.38 19.11 6.72
C GLU A 620 46.18 19.97 7.22
N ALA A 621 45.78 20.97 6.43
CA ALA A 621 44.70 21.89 6.80
C ALA A 621 43.79 22.20 5.61
N TRP A 622 42.50 22.45 5.88
CA TRP A 622 41.66 23.15 4.92
C TRP A 622 42.10 24.61 4.94
N LEU A 623 42.72 25.02 3.85
CA LEU A 623 43.17 26.37 3.63
C LEU A 623 42.14 27.03 2.73
N GLU A 624 41.53 28.12 3.21
CA GLU A 624 40.74 29.05 2.41
C GLU A 624 41.75 29.94 1.77
N ILE A 625 42.22 29.45 0.65
CA ILE A 625 43.20 30.14 -0.13
C ILE A 625 42.39 30.98 -1.07
N HIS A 626 42.41 32.28 -0.83
CA HIS A 626 42.01 33.29 -1.80
C HIS A 626 43.25 33.61 -2.62
N ALA A 627 43.55 32.72 -3.54
CA ALA A 627 44.50 33.02 -4.58
C ALA A 627 43.92 34.14 -5.44
N TYR A 628 44.45 35.36 -5.37
CA TYR A 628 44.13 36.47 -6.27
C TYR A 628 45.15 36.45 -7.40
N PRO A 629 44.99 35.58 -8.39
CA PRO A 629 45.84 35.64 -9.57
C PRO A 629 45.77 37.02 -10.21
N SER A 630 46.90 37.43 -10.77
CA SER A 630 47.03 38.65 -11.53
C SER A 630 47.93 38.41 -12.74
N GLU A 631 47.83 39.33 -13.70
CA GLU A 631 48.41 39.07 -15.01
C GLU A 631 49.95 39.05 -15.01
N THR A 632 50.60 39.27 -13.86
CA THR A 632 52.05 39.17 -13.67
C THR A 632 52.46 38.07 -12.68
N GLY A 633 51.50 37.30 -12.15
CA GLY A 633 51.77 36.37 -11.05
C GLY A 633 50.58 35.98 -10.17
N LEU A 634 50.77 35.08 -9.19
CA LEU A 634 49.70 34.63 -8.30
C LEU A 634 49.73 35.33 -6.95
N SER A 635 48.92 36.37 -6.74
CA SER A 635 48.80 37.04 -5.45
C SER A 635 47.89 36.27 -4.49
N VAL A 636 48.42 35.25 -3.85
CA VAL A 636 47.73 34.38 -2.91
C VAL A 636 47.57 35.01 -1.55
N TYR A 637 46.33 35.24 -1.10
CA TYR A 637 46.00 35.29 0.32
C TYR A 637 45.52 33.92 0.77
N PHE A 638 45.86 33.47 1.96
CA PHE A 638 45.30 32.24 2.50
C PHE A 638 45.17 32.26 4.00
N ARG A 639 44.10 31.61 4.46
CA ARG A 639 43.71 31.50 5.85
C ARG A 639 43.35 30.06 6.15
N ASP A 640 43.78 29.55 7.30
CA ASP A 640 43.29 28.26 7.79
C ASP A 640 41.83 28.38 8.27
N ILE A 641 40.98 27.52 7.72
CA ILE A 641 39.52 27.49 7.89
C ILE A 641 39.04 26.07 8.20
N SER A 642 39.95 25.19 8.61
CA SER A 642 39.65 23.78 8.90
C SER A 642 38.49 23.60 9.87
N GLU A 643 38.27 24.56 10.77
CA GLU A 643 37.09 24.57 11.64
C GLU A 643 35.80 25.03 10.94
N ARG A 644 35.87 25.94 9.97
CA ARG A 644 34.71 26.43 9.22
C ARG A 644 34.18 25.38 8.26
N LYS A 645 35.04 24.71 7.48
CA LYS A 645 34.61 23.63 6.58
C LYS A 645 34.01 22.44 7.31
N ARG A 646 34.53 22.10 8.50
CA ARG A 646 33.93 21.06 9.35
C ARG A 646 32.50 21.42 9.76
N ARG A 647 32.25 22.68 10.16
CA ARG A 647 30.90 23.15 10.52
C ARG A 647 29.97 23.32 9.31
N GLU A 648 30.47 23.84 8.19
CA GLU A 648 29.66 24.05 6.98
C GLU A 648 29.29 22.75 6.28
N ARG A 649 30.20 21.76 6.22
CA ARG A 649 29.85 20.42 5.73
C ARG A 649 28.88 19.69 6.66
N ALA A 650 29.02 19.87 7.97
CA ALA A 650 28.03 19.35 8.92
C ALA A 650 26.66 19.99 8.70
N LEU A 651 26.58 21.33 8.61
CA LEU A 651 25.32 22.06 8.39
C LEU A 651 24.70 21.82 7.01
N ARG A 652 25.50 21.70 5.95
CA ARG A 652 25.01 21.40 4.61
C ARG A 652 24.63 19.94 4.45
N GLY A 653 25.39 19.04 5.06
CA GLY A 653 25.04 17.62 5.16
C GLY A 653 23.72 17.44 5.90
N GLU A 654 23.53 18.15 7.02
CA GLU A 654 22.29 18.16 7.79
C GLU A 654 21.13 18.81 7.01
N ARG A 655 21.34 19.94 6.33
CA ARG A 655 20.31 20.61 5.53
C ARG A 655 19.86 19.79 4.32
N ASN A 656 20.80 19.25 3.53
CA ASN A 656 20.48 18.41 2.38
C ASN A 656 19.86 17.08 2.82
N LEU A 657 20.27 16.55 3.98
CA LEU A 657 19.63 15.39 4.58
C LEU A 657 18.18 15.73 4.95
N VAL A 658 17.91 16.87 5.58
CA VAL A 658 16.55 17.32 5.91
C VAL A 658 15.71 17.55 4.65
N GLU A 659 16.25 18.20 3.63
CA GLU A 659 15.55 18.41 2.34
C GLU A 659 15.22 17.07 1.68
N ARG A 660 16.20 16.17 1.54
CA ARG A 660 15.96 14.82 1.01
C ARG A 660 14.98 14.02 1.86
N ILE A 661 15.01 14.12 3.18
CA ILE A 661 14.04 13.42 4.06
C ILE A 661 12.62 13.96 3.83
N ILE A 662 12.47 15.27 3.69
CA ILE A 662 11.17 15.92 3.46
C ILE A 662 10.62 15.52 2.09
N ASP A 663 11.47 15.48 1.07
CA ASP A 663 11.04 15.28 -0.31
C ASP A 663 10.93 13.78 -0.67
N THR A 664 11.77 12.92 -0.11
CA THR A 664 11.59 11.45 -0.22
C THR A 664 10.52 10.91 0.74
N SER A 665 9.90 11.78 1.54
CA SER A 665 8.85 11.40 2.48
C SER A 665 7.63 10.83 1.73
N PRO A 666 7.08 9.68 2.16
CA PRO A 666 5.87 9.12 1.56
C PRO A 666 4.61 9.94 1.88
N VAL A 667 4.71 10.93 2.78
CA VAL A 667 3.63 11.83 3.19
C VAL A 667 3.81 13.23 2.60
N GLY A 668 2.70 13.91 2.29
CA GLY A 668 2.72 15.32 1.93
C GLY A 668 3.01 16.18 3.15
N ILE A 669 3.91 17.15 3.01
CA ILE A 669 4.33 18.08 4.06
C ILE A 669 4.15 19.50 3.55
N VAL A 670 3.44 20.32 4.32
CA VAL A 670 3.21 21.74 4.08
C VAL A 670 3.59 22.52 5.33
N THR A 671 4.41 23.56 5.19
CA THR A 671 4.71 24.49 6.27
C THR A 671 4.07 25.84 6.03
N LEU A 672 3.57 26.44 7.10
CA LEU A 672 2.95 27.75 7.13
C LEU A 672 3.76 28.67 8.04
N ASN A 673 3.92 29.93 7.65
CA ASN A 673 4.55 30.94 8.50
C ASN A 673 3.60 31.49 9.59
N GLU A 674 4.10 32.38 10.43
CA GLU A 674 3.37 33.08 11.51
C GLU A 674 2.06 33.79 11.05
N THR A 675 1.92 34.08 9.76
CA THR A 675 0.72 34.70 9.18
C THR A 675 -0.25 33.70 8.55
N GLY A 676 0.03 32.40 8.68
CA GLY A 676 -0.74 31.32 8.07
C GLY A 676 -0.58 31.20 6.55
N ARG A 677 0.53 31.71 5.99
CA ARG A 677 0.82 31.61 4.56
C ARG A 677 1.78 30.45 4.30
N LEU A 678 1.61 29.81 3.14
CA LEU A 678 2.52 28.80 2.63
C LEU A 678 3.97 29.31 2.65
N GLU A 679 4.83 28.57 3.33
CA GLU A 679 6.27 28.77 3.37
C GLU A 679 7.00 27.66 2.62
N ARG A 680 6.53 26.42 2.71
CA ARG A 680 7.09 25.29 1.98
C ARG A 680 6.04 24.22 1.69
N VAL A 681 6.24 23.49 0.60
CA VAL A 681 5.54 22.26 0.24
C VAL A 681 6.58 21.25 -0.28
N ASN A 682 6.39 19.95 -0.04
CA ASN A 682 7.21 18.90 -0.67
C ASN A 682 6.52 18.32 -1.93
N SER A 683 7.28 17.69 -2.83
CA SER A 683 6.71 17.10 -4.06
C SER A 683 5.58 16.10 -3.80
N ARG A 684 5.66 15.36 -2.70
CA ARG A 684 4.60 14.44 -2.30
C ARG A 684 3.28 15.14 -1.99
N ALA A 685 3.31 16.33 -1.39
CA ALA A 685 2.12 17.12 -1.11
C ALA A 685 1.44 17.62 -2.40
N GLU A 686 2.23 18.07 -3.38
CA GLU A 686 1.72 18.46 -4.70
C GLU A 686 1.09 17.26 -5.42
N ALA A 687 1.76 16.10 -5.40
CA ALA A 687 1.25 14.88 -6.00
C ALA A 687 -0.07 14.39 -5.35
N ILE A 688 -0.19 14.52 -4.02
CA ILE A 688 -1.39 14.10 -3.29
C ILE A 688 -2.54 15.11 -3.47
N LEU A 689 -2.29 16.41 -3.49
CA LEU A 689 -3.35 17.42 -3.60
C LEU A 689 -3.71 17.75 -5.06
N GLY A 690 -2.81 17.49 -6.00
CA GLY A 690 -2.98 17.76 -7.43
C GLY A 690 -2.86 19.25 -7.79
N TYR A 691 -2.27 20.05 -6.91
CA TYR A 691 -2.01 21.49 -7.11
C TYR A 691 -0.50 21.72 -7.02
N ASP A 692 0.02 22.61 -7.86
CA ASP A 692 1.40 23.08 -7.72
C ASP A 692 1.55 24.08 -6.56
N GLU A 693 2.78 24.35 -6.14
CA GLU A 693 3.10 25.28 -5.04
C GLU A 693 2.40 26.64 -5.17
N HIS A 694 2.29 27.19 -6.38
CA HIS A 694 1.66 28.49 -6.60
C HIS A 694 0.15 28.42 -6.42
N GLU A 695 -0.48 27.36 -6.92
CA GLU A 695 -1.90 27.10 -6.72
C GLU A 695 -2.24 26.76 -5.25
N LEU A 696 -1.35 26.06 -4.55
CA LEU A 696 -1.47 25.74 -3.13
C LEU A 696 -1.42 26.99 -2.25
N SER A 697 -0.59 27.97 -2.59
CA SER A 697 -0.52 29.25 -1.89
C SER A 697 -1.86 30.01 -1.90
N ASP A 698 -2.61 29.91 -3.00
CA ASP A 698 -3.96 30.48 -3.14
C ASP A 698 -5.03 29.60 -2.48
N LEU A 699 -4.86 28.27 -2.55
CA LEU A 699 -5.76 27.30 -1.93
C LEU A 699 -5.78 27.38 -0.40
N ILE A 700 -4.62 27.61 0.23
CA ILE A 700 -4.48 27.75 1.69
C ILE A 700 -5.30 28.92 2.24
N ARG A 701 -5.61 29.92 1.40
CA ARG A 701 -6.47 31.05 1.79
C ARG A 701 -7.96 30.73 1.75
N ASP A 702 -8.35 29.67 1.05
CA ASP A 702 -9.73 29.22 0.88
C ASP A 702 -9.77 27.70 0.78
N LEU A 703 -9.47 27.04 1.90
CA LEU A 703 -9.40 25.59 2.01
C LEU A 703 -10.77 24.90 1.83
N ASP A 704 -11.88 25.65 1.83
CA ASP A 704 -13.21 25.11 1.54
C ASP A 704 -13.36 24.74 0.06
N ARG A 705 -12.45 25.21 -0.82
CA ARG A 705 -12.35 24.77 -2.23
C ARG A 705 -12.01 23.29 -2.38
N LEU A 706 -11.44 22.66 -1.34
CA LEU A 706 -11.19 21.22 -1.30
C LEU A 706 -12.46 20.39 -1.07
N ASP A 707 -13.61 21.03 -0.84
CA ASP A 707 -14.88 20.37 -0.50
C ASP A 707 -14.74 19.33 0.63
N PRO A 708 -14.05 19.67 1.73
CA PRO A 708 -13.75 18.76 2.84
C PRO A 708 -15.00 18.06 3.40
N ILE A 709 -14.93 16.73 3.54
CA ILE A 709 -15.93 15.94 4.26
C ILE A 709 -15.28 15.05 5.30
N ARG A 710 -15.99 14.77 6.39
CA ARG A 710 -15.61 13.73 7.36
C ARG A 710 -16.03 12.34 6.88
N PRO A 711 -15.54 11.26 7.54
CA PRO A 711 -15.98 9.88 7.27
C PRO A 711 -17.50 9.69 7.30
N ASP A 712 -18.22 10.44 8.14
CA ASP A 712 -19.69 10.48 8.25
C ASP A 712 -20.39 11.27 7.14
N ARG A 713 -19.64 11.81 6.17
CA ARG A 713 -20.08 12.68 5.07
C ARG A 713 -20.61 14.05 5.51
N ALA A 714 -20.39 14.47 6.75
CA ALA A 714 -20.63 15.84 7.15
C ALA A 714 -19.61 16.75 6.44
N SER A 715 -20.11 17.82 5.82
CA SER A 715 -19.25 18.90 5.32
C SER A 715 -18.64 19.64 6.50
N VAL A 716 -17.36 19.97 6.41
CA VAL A 716 -16.60 20.63 7.47
C VAL A 716 -15.97 21.89 6.92
N SER A 717 -16.09 23.03 7.60
CA SER A 717 -15.27 24.20 7.23
C SER A 717 -13.81 23.91 7.58
N THR A 718 -12.91 23.89 6.59
CA THR A 718 -11.49 23.59 6.83
C THR A 718 -10.83 24.75 7.59
N ALA A 719 -11.32 25.97 7.41
CA ALA A 719 -10.83 27.18 8.10
C ALA A 719 -11.12 27.15 9.61
N GLU A 720 -12.29 26.66 10.03
CA GLU A 720 -12.65 26.52 11.46
C GLU A 720 -11.93 25.36 12.17
N VAL A 721 -11.47 24.34 11.44
CA VAL A 721 -10.91 23.11 12.05
C VAL A 721 -9.38 23.08 12.06
N LEU A 722 -8.72 23.51 10.99
CA LEU A 722 -7.25 23.45 10.91
C LEU A 722 -6.62 24.80 11.30
N ILE A 723 -6.99 25.90 10.65
CA ILE A 723 -6.31 27.20 10.84
C ILE A 723 -6.65 27.83 12.20
N ASP A 724 -7.93 27.87 12.59
CA ASP A 724 -8.33 28.47 13.87
C ASP A 724 -7.79 27.66 15.06
N ARG A 725 -7.84 26.32 15.05
CA ARG A 725 -7.30 25.52 16.16
C ARG A 725 -5.77 25.57 16.28
N LEU A 726 -5.06 25.59 15.15
CA LEU A 726 -3.59 25.66 15.13
C LEU A 726 -3.06 27.03 15.58
N PHE A 727 -3.54 28.11 14.97
CA PHE A 727 -2.97 29.46 15.18
C PHE A 727 -3.66 30.26 16.28
N ARG A 728 -4.91 29.94 16.65
CA ARG A 728 -5.66 30.64 17.70
C ARG A 728 -5.60 29.92 19.04
N ASP A 729 -5.78 28.61 19.03
CA ASP A 729 -5.88 27.78 20.24
C ASP A 729 -4.56 27.05 20.56
N GLY A 730 -3.62 26.99 19.60
CA GLY A 730 -2.33 26.33 19.77
C GLY A 730 -2.43 24.80 19.87
N GLU A 731 -3.52 24.21 19.38
CA GLU A 731 -3.78 22.78 19.48
C GLU A 731 -3.08 22.00 18.35
N THR A 732 -2.44 20.89 18.72
CA THR A 732 -1.95 19.89 17.75
C THR A 732 -3.09 18.99 17.31
N ILE A 733 -3.22 18.81 16.00
CA ILE A 733 -4.22 17.95 15.36
C ILE A 733 -3.54 16.67 14.92
N HIS A 734 -4.10 15.53 15.30
CA HIS A 734 -3.55 14.21 14.96
C HIS A 734 -4.56 13.41 14.14
N ASN A 735 -4.09 12.84 13.02
CA ASN A 735 -4.79 11.83 12.21
C ASN A 735 -6.25 12.17 11.86
N LEU A 736 -6.52 13.44 11.55
CA LEU A 736 -7.83 13.88 11.10
C LEU A 736 -8.10 13.37 9.69
N GLU A 737 -8.94 12.36 9.55
CA GLU A 737 -9.32 11.83 8.25
C GLU A 737 -10.35 12.74 7.56
N LEU A 738 -10.02 13.18 6.34
CA LEU A 738 -10.87 14.03 5.51
C LEU A 738 -10.94 13.49 4.09
N GLY A 739 -12.13 13.50 3.51
CA GLY A 739 -12.31 13.38 2.07
C GLY A 739 -12.10 14.75 1.44
N ILE A 740 -11.16 14.86 0.50
CA ILE A 740 -10.87 16.11 -0.25
C ILE A 740 -11.02 15.88 -1.76
N ARG A 741 -11.29 16.96 -2.50
CA ARG A 741 -11.59 16.94 -3.93
C ARG A 741 -10.43 17.62 -4.61
N ARG A 742 -9.68 16.82 -5.36
CA ARG A 742 -8.59 17.29 -6.21
C ARG A 742 -9.15 18.17 -7.34
N PRO A 743 -8.32 19.00 -7.99
CA PRO A 743 -8.75 19.84 -9.09
C PRO A 743 -9.15 19.03 -10.34
N ASP A 744 -8.69 17.79 -10.47
CA ASP A 744 -9.14 16.80 -11.47
C ASP A 744 -10.52 16.19 -11.16
N GLY A 745 -11.16 16.65 -10.08
CA GLY A 745 -12.46 16.17 -9.62
C GLY A 745 -12.40 14.85 -8.83
N GLN A 746 -11.25 14.20 -8.73
CA GLN A 746 -11.08 12.96 -7.97
C GLN A 746 -11.27 13.24 -6.47
N ARG A 747 -12.10 12.44 -5.82
CA ARG A 747 -12.21 12.42 -4.36
C ARG A 747 -11.19 11.45 -3.80
N ILE A 748 -10.30 11.95 -2.96
CA ILE A 748 -9.34 11.16 -2.20
C ILE A 748 -9.59 11.27 -0.71
N TRP A 749 -9.10 10.30 0.05
CA TRP A 749 -9.10 10.35 1.51
C TRP A 749 -7.69 10.67 1.98
N VAL A 750 -7.57 11.71 2.81
CA VAL A 750 -6.31 12.11 3.42
C VAL A 750 -6.40 12.03 4.94
N SER A 751 -5.34 11.53 5.58
CA SER A 751 -5.16 11.64 7.02
C SER A 751 -4.30 12.86 7.29
N VAL A 752 -4.85 13.89 7.94
CA VAL A 752 -4.18 15.18 8.18
C VAL A 752 -3.73 15.26 9.64
N SER A 753 -2.45 15.54 9.84
CA SER A 753 -1.90 15.92 11.14
C SER A 753 -1.30 17.30 11.02
N ALA A 754 -1.44 18.12 12.05
CA ALA A 754 -0.93 19.48 12.03
C ALA A 754 -0.43 19.89 13.40
N THR A 755 0.75 20.49 13.45
CA THR A 755 1.43 20.88 14.68
C THR A 755 1.88 22.33 14.58
N PRO A 756 1.57 23.20 15.55
CA PRO A 756 2.10 24.57 15.56
C PRO A 756 3.60 24.54 15.89
N LEU A 757 4.37 25.35 15.17
CA LEU A 757 5.77 25.62 15.49
C LEU A 757 5.82 26.77 16.49
N VAL A 758 6.44 26.53 17.64
CA VAL A 758 6.53 27.50 18.74
C VAL A 758 8.00 27.81 19.01
N ASP A 759 8.35 29.09 19.01
CA ASP A 759 9.66 29.61 19.45
C ASP A 759 9.45 30.66 20.54
N ASP A 760 10.17 30.52 21.66
CA ASP A 760 10.04 31.35 22.87
C ASP A 760 8.58 31.61 23.36
N GLY A 761 7.69 30.64 23.13
CA GLY A 761 6.28 30.71 23.53
C GLY A 761 5.35 31.44 22.54
N GLU A 762 5.87 31.92 21.41
CA GLU A 762 5.10 32.49 20.30
C GLU A 762 5.03 31.50 19.13
N ILE A 763 3.86 31.41 18.48
CA ILE A 763 3.67 30.54 17.32
C ILE A 763 4.36 31.21 16.11
N THR A 764 5.45 30.62 15.64
CA THR A 764 6.22 31.08 14.48
C THR A 764 5.74 30.48 13.16
N GLY A 765 4.91 29.44 13.23
CA GLY A 765 4.36 28.78 12.05
C GLY A 765 3.56 27.52 12.39
N ALA A 766 3.32 26.68 11.39
CA ALA A 766 2.73 25.35 11.58
C ALA A 766 3.26 24.37 10.52
N VAL A 767 3.41 23.10 10.90
CA VAL A 767 3.69 22.00 9.97
C VAL A 767 2.43 21.18 9.86
N ILE A 768 1.96 20.98 8.63
CA ILE A 768 0.81 20.15 8.27
C ILE A 768 1.34 18.98 7.46
N THR A 769 1.09 17.77 7.92
CA THR A 769 1.36 16.54 7.16
C THR A 769 0.06 15.90 6.74
N PHE A 770 0.07 15.27 5.57
CA PHE A 770 -1.07 14.51 5.10
C PHE A 770 -0.64 13.29 4.29
N ALA A 771 -1.26 12.16 4.60
CA ALA A 771 -1.05 10.91 3.87
C ALA A 771 -2.28 10.57 3.04
N ASP A 772 -2.08 10.15 1.79
CA ASP A 772 -3.14 9.57 0.98
C ASP A 772 -3.49 8.18 1.55
N ILE A 773 -4.69 8.07 2.13
CA ILE A 773 -5.21 6.84 2.71
C ILE A 773 -6.32 6.25 1.83
N THR A 774 -6.40 6.66 0.56
CA THR A 774 -7.47 6.22 -0.36
C THR A 774 -7.44 4.72 -0.57
N ASP A 775 -6.28 4.11 -0.83
CA ASP A 775 -6.14 2.66 -1.00
C ASP A 775 -6.44 1.91 0.29
N ARG A 776 -5.97 2.42 1.44
CA ARG A 776 -6.30 1.86 2.76
C ARG A 776 -7.80 1.89 3.01
N LYS A 777 -8.48 2.99 2.72
CA LYS A 777 -9.94 3.12 2.85
C LYS A 777 -10.69 2.27 1.83
N ALA A 778 -10.16 2.09 0.63
CA ALA A 778 -10.72 1.19 -0.36
C ALA A 778 -10.62 -0.27 0.09
N TYR A 779 -9.47 -0.68 0.63
CA TYR A 779 -9.26 -2.02 1.17
C TYR A 779 -10.08 -2.29 2.43
N GLN A 780 -10.13 -1.34 3.38
CA GLN A 780 -11.01 -1.42 4.55
C GLN A 780 -12.47 -1.56 4.12
N ARG A 781 -12.95 -0.71 3.19
CA ARG A 781 -14.31 -0.84 2.65
C ARG A 781 -14.53 -2.15 1.91
N GLN A 782 -13.52 -2.68 1.21
CA GLN A 782 -13.63 -3.97 0.53
C GLN A 782 -13.69 -5.12 1.53
N LEU A 783 -12.93 -5.06 2.61
CA LEU A 783 -12.92 -6.03 3.69
C LEU A 783 -14.23 -5.96 4.49
N GLU A 784 -14.67 -4.76 4.88
CA GLU A 784 -15.98 -4.52 5.49
C GLU A 784 -17.10 -5.01 4.59
N ALA A 785 -17.13 -4.64 3.30
CA ALA A 785 -18.13 -5.12 2.37
C ALA A 785 -18.02 -6.63 2.08
N SER A 786 -16.85 -7.25 2.28
CA SER A 786 -16.66 -8.69 2.15
C SER A 786 -17.14 -9.41 3.40
N ASN A 787 -16.88 -8.86 4.58
CA ASN A 787 -17.37 -9.36 5.86
C ASN A 787 -18.90 -9.21 5.92
N GLU A 788 -19.45 -8.05 5.60
CA GLU A 788 -20.90 -7.82 5.50
C GLU A 788 -21.55 -8.79 4.50
N ARG A 789 -20.90 -9.06 3.35
CA ARG A 789 -21.39 -10.06 2.39
C ARG A 789 -21.33 -11.48 2.94
N LEU A 790 -20.26 -11.83 3.66
CA LEU A 790 -20.11 -13.14 4.29
C LEU A 790 -21.12 -13.33 5.42
N GLU A 791 -21.38 -12.28 6.21
CA GLU A 791 -22.37 -12.24 7.28
C GLU A 791 -23.79 -12.33 6.72
N GLN A 792 -24.11 -11.57 5.66
CA GLN A 792 -25.41 -11.66 4.98
C GLN A 792 -25.63 -13.06 4.37
N PHE A 793 -24.58 -13.66 3.81
CA PHE A 793 -24.63 -15.02 3.31
C PHE A 793 -24.83 -16.03 4.44
N ALA A 794 -24.06 -15.92 5.53
CA ALA A 794 -24.20 -16.78 6.71
C ALA A 794 -25.59 -16.63 7.33
N TYR A 795 -26.11 -15.40 7.45
CA TYR A 795 -27.45 -15.11 7.95
C TYR A 795 -28.54 -15.76 7.08
N ALA A 796 -28.49 -15.56 5.77
CA ALA A 796 -29.46 -16.12 4.85
C ALA A 796 -29.41 -17.66 4.86
N ALA A 797 -28.21 -18.24 4.80
CA ALA A 797 -28.01 -19.68 4.85
C ALA A 797 -28.49 -20.28 6.17
N SER A 798 -28.20 -19.65 7.31
CA SER A 798 -28.65 -20.14 8.62
C SER A 798 -30.17 -20.03 8.78
N HIS A 799 -30.79 -18.94 8.35
CA HIS A 799 -32.24 -18.81 8.35
C HIS A 799 -32.89 -19.91 7.50
N ASP A 800 -32.33 -20.18 6.31
CA ASP A 800 -32.84 -21.21 5.40
C ASP A 800 -32.60 -22.64 5.91
N LEU A 801 -31.58 -22.86 6.77
CA LEU A 801 -31.31 -24.14 7.43
C LEU A 801 -32.13 -24.35 8.71
N GLN A 802 -32.47 -23.28 9.44
CA GLN A 802 -33.27 -23.37 10.68
C GLN A 802 -34.73 -23.69 10.43
N GLU A 803 -35.30 -23.17 9.34
CA GLU A 803 -36.71 -23.37 9.01
C GLU A 803 -37.09 -24.85 8.77
N PRO A 804 -36.35 -25.65 7.98
CA PRO A 804 -36.63 -27.07 7.84
C PRO A 804 -36.44 -27.84 9.16
N LEU A 805 -35.42 -27.51 9.97
CA LEU A 805 -35.20 -28.13 11.28
C LEU A 805 -36.37 -27.89 12.24
N ARG A 806 -36.90 -26.65 12.26
CA ARG A 806 -38.08 -26.27 13.05
C ARG A 806 -39.31 -27.09 12.66
N MET A 807 -39.51 -27.33 11.36
CA MET A 807 -40.60 -28.18 10.87
C MET A 807 -40.44 -29.64 11.34
N VAL A 808 -39.24 -30.21 11.19
CA VAL A 808 -38.95 -31.61 11.59
C VAL A 808 -39.22 -31.82 13.08
N SER A 809 -38.67 -30.98 13.96
CA SER A 809 -38.93 -31.08 15.42
C SER A 809 -40.43 -30.97 15.74
N SER A 810 -41.14 -30.05 15.10
CA SER A 810 -42.58 -29.83 15.35
C SER A 810 -43.44 -31.04 14.98
N TYR A 811 -43.14 -31.70 13.86
CA TYR A 811 -43.87 -32.90 13.44
C TYR A 811 -43.57 -34.11 14.33
N LEU A 812 -42.30 -34.29 14.73
CA LEU A 812 -41.90 -35.37 15.64
C LEU A 812 -42.59 -35.22 17.01
N GLN A 813 -42.64 -34.01 17.58
CA GLN A 813 -43.37 -33.72 18.82
C GLN A 813 -44.89 -33.95 18.68
N LEU A 814 -45.49 -33.68 17.51
CA LEU A 814 -46.90 -34.00 17.25
C LEU A 814 -47.16 -35.51 17.17
N ILE A 815 -46.23 -36.28 16.60
CA ILE A 815 -46.32 -37.73 16.53
C ILE A 815 -46.22 -38.33 17.94
N GLU A 816 -45.23 -37.90 18.72
CA GLU A 816 -45.07 -38.29 20.12
C GLU A 816 -46.36 -38.04 20.90
N LYS A 817 -46.88 -36.81 20.85
CA LYS A 817 -48.07 -36.41 21.63
C LYS A 817 -49.36 -37.11 21.22
N ARG A 818 -49.51 -37.47 19.93
CA ARG A 818 -50.74 -38.04 19.39
C ARG A 818 -50.76 -39.57 19.38
N TYR A 819 -49.59 -40.20 19.29
CA TYR A 819 -49.45 -41.65 19.17
C TYR A 819 -48.64 -42.28 20.31
N ALA A 820 -48.37 -41.54 21.40
CA ALA A 820 -47.65 -42.02 22.59
C ALA A 820 -48.09 -43.43 23.06
N ASP A 821 -49.40 -43.70 23.07
CA ASP A 821 -49.97 -44.96 23.54
C ASP A 821 -49.81 -46.13 22.54
N ASP A 822 -49.62 -45.81 21.25
CA ASP A 822 -49.46 -46.77 20.16
C ASP A 822 -47.98 -47.04 19.82
N LEU A 823 -47.06 -46.19 20.31
CA LEU A 823 -45.62 -46.36 20.18
C LEU A 823 -45.10 -47.34 21.24
N ASP A 824 -44.30 -48.31 20.80
CA ASP A 824 -43.51 -49.16 21.68
C ASP A 824 -42.32 -48.37 22.27
N ALA A 825 -41.59 -48.99 23.22
CA ALA A 825 -40.50 -48.30 23.93
C ALA A 825 -39.45 -47.77 22.95
N ASP A 826 -39.03 -48.60 22.00
CA ASP A 826 -38.04 -48.27 20.97
C ASP A 826 -38.57 -47.13 20.06
N GLY A 827 -39.85 -47.15 19.68
CA GLY A 827 -40.46 -46.10 18.86
C GLY A 827 -40.52 -44.72 19.53
N ARG A 828 -40.65 -44.67 20.86
CA ARG A 828 -40.57 -43.40 21.61
C ARG A 828 -39.13 -42.92 21.69
N GLU A 829 -38.21 -43.83 22.00
CA GLU A 829 -36.78 -43.55 22.09
C GLU A 829 -36.23 -42.99 20.75
N PHE A 830 -36.63 -43.54 19.60
CA PHE A 830 -36.23 -43.01 18.29
C PHE A 830 -36.77 -41.60 18.00
N ILE A 831 -38.00 -41.29 18.44
CA ILE A 831 -38.57 -39.96 18.27
C ILE A 831 -37.84 -38.97 19.18
N GLU A 832 -37.56 -39.37 20.41
CA GLU A 832 -36.80 -38.57 21.38
C GLU A 832 -35.40 -38.23 20.83
N TYR A 833 -34.67 -39.22 20.30
CA TYR A 833 -33.38 -38.99 19.63
C TYR A 833 -33.46 -38.07 18.41
N ALA A 834 -34.53 -38.15 17.62
CA ALA A 834 -34.70 -37.34 16.42
C ALA A 834 -35.08 -35.88 16.75
N VAL A 835 -35.91 -35.68 17.78
CA VAL A 835 -36.24 -34.34 18.30
C VAL A 835 -34.99 -33.70 18.88
N ASP A 836 -34.27 -34.41 19.75
CA ASP A 836 -33.03 -33.95 20.36
C ASP A 836 -31.96 -33.62 19.30
N GLY A 837 -31.80 -34.48 18.29
CA GLY A 837 -30.89 -34.23 17.18
C GLY A 837 -31.21 -32.96 16.38
N ALA A 838 -32.50 -32.67 16.15
CA ALA A 838 -32.95 -31.49 15.43
C ALA A 838 -32.86 -30.20 16.27
N GLU A 839 -33.19 -30.28 17.56
CA GLU A 839 -33.01 -29.17 18.50
C GLU A 839 -31.53 -28.82 18.66
N ARG A 840 -30.65 -29.82 18.73
CA ARG A 840 -29.19 -29.62 18.75
C ARG A 840 -28.66 -28.97 17.47
N MET A 841 -29.16 -29.37 16.29
CA MET A 841 -28.74 -28.72 15.03
C MET A 841 -29.16 -27.26 14.99
N ARG A 842 -30.35 -26.94 15.51
CA ARG A 842 -30.82 -25.55 15.64
C ARG A 842 -29.91 -24.76 16.58
N GLU A 843 -29.63 -25.29 17.77
CA GLU A 843 -28.72 -24.65 18.75
C GLU A 843 -27.29 -24.48 18.21
N MET A 844 -26.83 -25.41 17.39
CA MET A 844 -25.53 -25.32 16.72
C MET A 844 -25.49 -24.19 15.69
N ILE A 845 -26.55 -24.04 14.89
CA ILE A 845 -26.67 -22.95 13.91
C ILE A 845 -26.81 -21.61 14.63
N ASP A 846 -27.63 -21.53 15.68
CA ASP A 846 -27.78 -20.34 16.51
C ASP A 846 -26.46 -19.94 17.16
N GLY A 847 -25.72 -20.91 17.71
CA GLY A 847 -24.41 -20.67 18.30
C GLY A 847 -23.38 -20.16 17.29
N LEU A 848 -23.39 -20.67 16.06
CA LEU A 848 -22.49 -20.22 14.99
C LEU A 848 -22.84 -18.81 14.49
N LEU A 849 -24.13 -18.49 14.40
CA LEU A 849 -24.59 -17.14 14.10
C LEU A 849 -24.18 -16.15 15.17
N GLN A 850 -24.37 -16.50 16.44
CA GLN A 850 -23.95 -15.66 17.56
C GLN A 850 -22.44 -15.46 17.54
N TYR A 851 -21.67 -16.52 17.32
CA TYR A 851 -20.21 -16.45 17.18
C TYR A 851 -19.76 -15.46 16.09
N SER A 852 -20.44 -15.46 14.93
CA SER A 852 -20.12 -14.54 13.83
C SER A 852 -20.47 -13.08 14.13
N ARG A 853 -21.45 -12.81 15.00
CA ARG A 853 -22.01 -11.46 15.22
C ARG A 853 -21.37 -10.68 16.36
N VAL A 854 -20.55 -11.32 17.19
CA VAL A 854 -19.95 -10.68 18.38
C VAL A 854 -19.24 -9.37 18.04
N GLU A 855 -18.56 -9.28 16.90
CA GLU A 855 -17.84 -8.06 16.48
C GLU A 855 -18.73 -7.01 15.79
N THR A 856 -19.81 -7.41 15.12
CA THR A 856 -20.57 -6.54 14.19
C THR A 856 -21.89 -6.00 14.74
N GLU A 857 -22.56 -6.69 15.68
CA GLU A 857 -23.86 -6.28 16.22
C GLU A 857 -23.87 -5.96 17.73
N GLY A 858 -22.73 -6.01 18.43
CA GLY A 858 -22.71 -5.78 19.87
C GLY A 858 -22.94 -4.31 20.27
N ASP A 859 -23.54 -4.10 21.43
CA ASP A 859 -23.83 -2.77 21.98
C ASP A 859 -22.54 -2.02 22.36
N PRO A 860 -22.58 -0.68 22.44
CA PRO A 860 -21.45 0.13 22.90
C PRO A 860 -21.09 -0.21 24.36
N PHE A 861 -19.80 -0.17 24.68
CA PHE A 861 -19.33 -0.51 26.02
C PHE A 861 -19.65 0.58 27.05
N GLU A 862 -20.46 0.23 28.04
CA GLU A 862 -20.91 1.07 29.15
C GLU A 862 -20.41 0.52 30.50
N PRO A 863 -20.48 1.29 31.60
CA PRO A 863 -20.25 0.76 32.94
C PRO A 863 -21.32 -0.28 33.31
N VAL A 864 -20.93 -1.54 33.49
CA VAL A 864 -21.81 -2.68 33.80
C VAL A 864 -21.54 -3.18 35.21
N ASP A 865 -22.59 -3.27 36.03
CA ASP A 865 -22.54 -3.86 37.37
C ASP A 865 -22.61 -5.39 37.27
N LEU A 866 -21.48 -6.06 37.47
CA LEU A 866 -21.40 -7.52 37.39
C LEU A 866 -22.18 -8.24 38.47
N GLU A 867 -22.41 -7.60 39.63
CA GLU A 867 -23.22 -8.20 40.69
C GLU A 867 -24.67 -8.34 40.23
N GLY A 868 -25.20 -7.33 39.54
CA GLY A 868 -26.52 -7.39 38.89
C GLY A 868 -26.59 -8.44 37.77
N VAL A 869 -25.60 -8.44 36.87
CA VAL A 869 -25.57 -9.38 35.74
C VAL A 869 -25.52 -10.83 36.21
N ILE A 870 -24.61 -11.16 37.15
CA ILE A 870 -24.50 -12.51 37.68
C ILE A 870 -25.76 -12.88 38.48
N GLY A 871 -26.34 -11.94 39.23
CA GLY A 871 -27.61 -12.15 39.93
C GLY A 871 -28.72 -12.60 38.98
N ASP A 872 -28.90 -11.89 37.87
CA ASP A 872 -29.92 -12.25 36.88
C ASP A 872 -29.61 -13.58 36.17
N VAL A 873 -28.34 -13.88 35.89
CA VAL A 873 -27.94 -15.19 35.32
C VAL A 873 -28.27 -16.33 36.27
N LEU A 874 -28.06 -16.15 37.57
CA LEU A 874 -28.41 -17.14 38.58
C LEU A 874 -29.93 -17.30 38.71
N ASP A 875 -30.70 -16.22 38.58
CA ASP A 875 -32.16 -16.28 38.52
C ASP A 875 -32.65 -17.06 37.29
N ASP A 876 -32.03 -16.86 36.11
CA ASP A 876 -32.33 -17.62 34.89
C ASP A 876 -32.00 -19.11 35.03
N LEU A 877 -30.95 -19.45 35.78
CA LEU A 877 -30.51 -20.83 36.04
C LEU A 877 -31.16 -21.47 37.27
N GLN A 878 -32.06 -20.77 37.97
CA GLN A 878 -32.62 -21.21 39.25
C GLN A 878 -33.18 -22.64 39.21
N LEU A 879 -33.91 -23.00 38.15
CA LEU A 879 -34.48 -24.34 38.02
C LEU A 879 -33.41 -25.44 37.99
N ARG A 880 -32.32 -25.22 37.23
CA ARG A 880 -31.21 -26.19 37.13
C ARG A 880 -30.47 -26.30 38.46
N ILE A 881 -30.23 -25.16 39.12
CA ILE A 881 -29.60 -25.11 40.45
C ILE A 881 -30.40 -25.92 41.48
N GLU A 882 -31.74 -25.79 41.46
CA GLU A 882 -32.63 -26.56 42.33
C GLU A 882 -32.67 -28.05 41.97
N GLU A 883 -32.59 -28.40 40.69
CA GLU A 883 -32.57 -29.80 40.24
C GLU A 883 -31.27 -30.54 40.57
N THR A 884 -30.13 -29.83 40.57
CA THR A 884 -28.80 -30.39 40.86
C THR A 884 -28.33 -30.17 42.30
N ASP A 885 -29.13 -29.50 43.14
CA ASP A 885 -28.74 -29.06 44.49
C ASP A 885 -27.39 -28.29 44.49
N ALA A 886 -27.17 -27.41 43.51
CA ALA A 886 -25.89 -26.70 43.36
C ALA A 886 -25.69 -25.62 44.45
N GLU A 887 -24.50 -25.58 45.06
CA GLU A 887 -24.09 -24.55 46.01
C GLU A 887 -23.21 -23.50 45.33
N ILE A 888 -23.77 -22.30 45.10
CA ILE A 888 -23.07 -21.21 44.42
C ILE A 888 -22.75 -20.10 45.41
N THR A 889 -21.46 -19.77 45.55
CA THR A 889 -20.97 -18.68 46.41
C THR A 889 -20.40 -17.57 45.54
N VAL A 890 -21.00 -16.38 45.60
CA VAL A 890 -20.54 -15.19 44.88
C VAL A 890 -19.86 -14.23 45.86
N GLY A 891 -18.61 -13.87 45.60
CA GLY A 891 -17.87 -12.82 46.33
C GLY A 891 -18.29 -11.40 45.95
N GLU A 892 -17.60 -10.38 46.46
CA GLU A 892 -17.83 -8.99 46.02
C GLU A 892 -17.38 -8.81 44.56
N LEU A 893 -18.28 -8.37 43.69
CA LEU A 893 -18.04 -8.21 42.25
C LEU A 893 -17.90 -6.73 41.85
N PRO A 894 -17.05 -6.40 40.86
CA PRO A 894 -16.79 -5.04 40.44
C PRO A 894 -17.73 -4.55 39.32
N THR A 895 -17.82 -3.23 39.16
CA THR A 895 -18.32 -2.63 37.92
C THR A 895 -17.19 -2.63 36.87
N VAL A 896 -17.47 -3.18 35.69
CA VAL A 896 -16.52 -3.27 34.56
C VAL A 896 -17.04 -2.49 33.36
N ARG A 897 -16.18 -2.21 32.39
CA ARG A 897 -16.61 -1.57 31.14
C ARG A 897 -16.91 -2.66 30.11
N GLY A 898 -18.14 -2.72 29.60
CA GLY A 898 -18.51 -3.73 28.62
C GLY A 898 -19.95 -3.63 28.13
N ASP A 899 -20.33 -4.63 27.36
CA ASP A 899 -21.68 -4.87 26.85
C ASP A 899 -22.40 -5.83 27.83
N GLU A 900 -23.48 -5.36 28.45
CA GLU A 900 -24.18 -6.10 29.51
C GLU A 900 -24.69 -7.45 29.02
N ASP A 901 -25.27 -7.50 27.82
CA ASP A 901 -25.88 -8.71 27.26
C ASP A 901 -24.80 -9.75 26.90
N GLN A 902 -23.67 -9.30 26.36
CA GLN A 902 -22.55 -10.20 26.06
C GLN A 902 -21.86 -10.73 27.32
N LEU A 903 -21.69 -9.90 28.36
CA LEU A 903 -21.12 -10.34 29.63
C LEU A 903 -22.06 -11.32 30.34
N ARG A 904 -23.37 -11.05 30.33
CA ARG A 904 -24.41 -12.00 30.79
C ARG A 904 -24.26 -13.36 30.11
N GLN A 905 -24.05 -13.36 28.80
CA GLN A 905 -23.88 -14.58 28.02
C GLN A 905 -22.60 -15.35 28.39
N VAL A 906 -21.47 -14.66 28.63
CA VAL A 906 -20.23 -15.30 29.10
C VAL A 906 -20.47 -16.03 30.42
N PHE A 907 -21.03 -15.34 31.42
CA PHE A 907 -21.27 -15.94 32.73
C PHE A 907 -22.32 -17.05 32.68
N GLN A 908 -23.39 -16.90 31.90
CA GLN A 908 -24.37 -17.95 31.71
C GLN A 908 -23.76 -19.23 31.15
N ASN A 909 -22.86 -19.12 30.16
CA ASN A 909 -22.15 -20.27 29.60
C ASN A 909 -21.20 -20.91 30.63
N LEU A 910 -20.46 -20.11 31.40
CA LEU A 910 -19.55 -20.63 32.42
C LEU A 910 -20.30 -21.33 33.56
N PHE A 911 -21.38 -20.74 34.08
CA PHE A 911 -22.20 -21.38 35.12
C PHE A 911 -22.93 -22.62 34.61
N SER A 912 -23.48 -22.58 33.38
CA SER A 912 -24.11 -23.77 32.80
C SER A 912 -23.13 -24.92 32.67
N ASN A 913 -21.89 -24.65 32.22
CA ASN A 913 -20.85 -25.67 32.13
C ASN A 913 -20.46 -26.22 33.51
N ALA A 914 -20.27 -25.34 34.50
CA ALA A 914 -19.92 -25.74 35.86
C ALA A 914 -20.99 -26.63 36.51
N ILE A 915 -22.28 -26.37 36.25
CA ILE A 915 -23.39 -27.21 36.72
C ILE A 915 -23.45 -28.53 35.95
N GLU A 916 -23.23 -28.50 34.63
CA GLU A 916 -23.35 -29.68 33.77
C GLU A 916 -22.25 -30.70 33.99
N TYR A 917 -21.02 -30.26 34.28
CA TYR A 917 -19.83 -31.11 34.42
C TYR A 917 -19.45 -31.42 35.88
N SER A 918 -20.37 -31.30 36.84
CA SER A 918 -20.14 -31.54 38.27
C SER A 918 -19.97 -33.02 38.66
N GLY A 919 -20.15 -33.95 37.72
CA GLY A 919 -20.10 -35.39 37.97
C GLY A 919 -21.27 -35.91 38.83
N ASP A 920 -21.05 -36.97 39.62
CA ASP A 920 -22.07 -37.61 40.46
C ASP A 920 -22.42 -36.82 41.75
N GLY A 921 -21.75 -35.70 42.02
CA GLY A 921 -21.91 -34.87 43.21
C GLY A 921 -22.75 -33.60 42.97
N SER A 922 -23.22 -32.98 44.06
CA SER A 922 -23.83 -31.65 44.02
C SER A 922 -22.76 -30.61 43.63
N PRO A 923 -22.97 -29.79 42.58
CA PRO A 923 -21.97 -28.83 42.12
C PRO A 923 -21.69 -27.76 43.18
N THR A 924 -20.42 -27.49 43.45
CA THR A 924 -19.99 -26.34 44.26
C THR A 924 -19.29 -25.33 43.34
N ILE A 925 -19.86 -24.14 43.21
CA ILE A 925 -19.32 -23.10 42.33
C ILE A 925 -18.94 -21.87 43.17
N ALA A 926 -17.72 -21.37 43.01
CA ALA A 926 -17.23 -20.18 43.68
C ALA A 926 -16.82 -19.11 42.66
N VAL A 927 -17.31 -17.88 42.86
CA VAL A 927 -16.98 -16.72 42.03
C VAL A 927 -16.18 -15.73 42.84
N ALA A 928 -15.00 -15.36 42.37
CA ALA A 928 -14.15 -14.35 42.99
C ALA A 928 -13.71 -13.31 41.96
N ALA A 929 -13.48 -12.08 42.42
CA ALA A 929 -12.90 -11.03 41.60
C ALA A 929 -11.67 -10.41 42.28
N GLU A 930 -10.61 -10.19 41.51
CA GLU A 930 -9.37 -9.57 41.96
C GLU A 930 -8.95 -8.47 40.99
N ARG A 931 -8.61 -7.29 41.51
CA ARG A 931 -8.14 -6.18 40.66
C ARG A 931 -6.66 -6.35 40.34
N SER A 932 -6.33 -6.37 39.05
CA SER A 932 -4.96 -6.40 38.54
C SER A 932 -4.73 -5.21 37.60
N GLY A 933 -4.27 -4.09 38.17
CA GLY A 933 -4.01 -2.86 37.41
C GLY A 933 -5.27 -2.24 36.79
N SER A 934 -5.29 -2.13 35.46
CA SER A 934 -6.41 -1.61 34.66
C SER A 934 -7.50 -2.65 34.37
N TYR A 935 -7.33 -3.89 34.83
CA TYR A 935 -8.27 -5.00 34.60
C TYR A 935 -8.74 -5.60 35.93
N TRP A 936 -9.92 -6.22 35.89
CA TRP A 936 -10.44 -7.12 36.90
C TRP A 936 -10.31 -8.55 36.39
N ARG A 937 -9.69 -9.43 37.18
CA ARG A 937 -9.73 -10.88 36.96
C ARG A 937 -10.93 -11.44 37.70
N ILE A 938 -11.75 -12.23 37.02
CA ILE A 938 -12.94 -12.87 37.57
C ILE A 938 -12.77 -14.37 37.40
N ASP A 939 -12.75 -15.09 38.51
CA ASP A 939 -12.49 -16.51 38.59
C ASP A 939 -13.81 -17.23 38.90
N VAL A 940 -14.23 -18.15 38.03
CA VAL A 940 -15.36 -19.06 38.23
C VAL A 940 -14.80 -20.47 38.43
N ALA A 941 -14.79 -20.94 39.67
CA ALA A 941 -14.25 -22.23 40.07
C ALA A 941 -15.37 -23.24 40.35
N ASP A 942 -15.25 -24.45 39.81
CA ASP A 942 -16.12 -25.60 40.04
C ASP A 942 -15.36 -26.79 40.63
N ASP A 943 -16.07 -27.71 41.27
CA ASP A 943 -15.54 -28.98 41.82
C ASP A 943 -15.86 -30.20 40.93
N GLY A 944 -16.04 -29.98 39.63
CA GLY A 944 -16.46 -30.99 38.67
C GLY A 944 -15.38 -31.99 38.24
N VAL A 945 -15.63 -32.66 37.12
CA VAL A 945 -14.79 -33.77 36.63
C VAL A 945 -13.36 -33.35 36.23
N GLY A 946 -13.13 -32.05 36.01
CA GLY A 946 -11.85 -31.50 35.57
C GLY A 946 -11.48 -31.86 34.11
N ILE A 947 -10.47 -31.19 33.59
CA ILE A 947 -10.04 -31.24 32.18
C ILE A 947 -8.60 -31.76 32.10
N GLU A 948 -8.32 -32.66 31.15
CA GLU A 948 -6.95 -33.11 30.91
C GLU A 948 -6.08 -31.97 30.34
N PRO A 949 -4.83 -31.76 30.79
CA PRO A 949 -3.98 -30.66 30.33
C PRO A 949 -3.73 -30.58 28.82
N ALA A 950 -3.84 -31.70 28.11
CA ALA A 950 -3.68 -31.75 26.65
C ALA A 950 -4.91 -31.23 25.88
N GLU A 951 -6.04 -31.11 26.57
CA GLU A 951 -7.33 -30.74 26.01
C GLU A 951 -7.73 -29.30 26.37
N THR A 952 -7.00 -28.64 27.29
CA THR A 952 -7.24 -27.28 27.78
C THR A 952 -7.32 -26.23 26.67
N ASP A 953 -6.46 -26.31 25.65
CA ASP A 953 -6.50 -25.37 24.51
C ASP A 953 -7.65 -25.72 23.53
N ARG A 954 -8.04 -26.99 23.48
CA ARG A 954 -9.03 -27.49 22.51
C ARG A 954 -10.47 -27.18 22.90
N ILE A 955 -10.76 -26.95 24.19
CA ILE A 955 -12.14 -26.65 24.64
C ILE A 955 -12.66 -25.31 24.10
N PHE A 956 -11.76 -24.41 23.70
CA PHE A 956 -12.13 -23.12 23.13
C PHE A 956 -12.25 -23.14 21.60
N GLU A 957 -11.93 -24.26 20.94
CA GLU A 957 -12.17 -24.43 19.51
C GLU A 957 -13.66 -24.70 19.21
N VAL A 958 -14.15 -24.19 18.08
CA VAL A 958 -15.54 -24.38 17.65
C VAL A 958 -15.81 -25.87 17.34
N PHE A 959 -16.89 -26.41 17.91
CA PHE A 959 -17.36 -27.80 17.78
C PHE A 959 -16.56 -28.87 18.55
N GLN A 960 -15.61 -28.51 19.41
CA GLN A 960 -14.90 -29.50 20.24
C GLN A 960 -15.69 -29.88 21.49
N ARG A 961 -15.61 -31.17 21.89
CA ARG A 961 -16.14 -31.71 23.16
C ARG A 961 -15.23 -32.81 23.68
N LEU A 962 -15.12 -32.93 25.01
CA LEU A 962 -14.21 -33.89 25.67
C LEU A 962 -14.86 -35.21 26.09
N HIS A 963 -16.19 -35.27 26.24
CA HIS A 963 -16.92 -36.47 26.66
C HIS A 963 -17.87 -37.02 25.58
N SER A 964 -18.16 -38.32 25.64
CA SER A 964 -19.06 -39.01 24.70
C SER A 964 -20.52 -38.54 24.82
N ARG A 965 -21.24 -38.61 23.69
CA ARG A 965 -22.60 -38.06 23.47
C ARG A 965 -23.69 -38.57 24.43
N ASP A 966 -23.44 -39.62 25.19
CA ASP A 966 -24.41 -40.24 26.11
C ASP A 966 -24.40 -39.62 27.52
N GLU A 967 -23.45 -38.72 27.85
CA GLU A 967 -23.26 -38.20 29.21
C GLU A 967 -23.60 -36.70 29.39
N HIS A 968 -23.44 -35.82 28.38
CA HIS A 968 -23.69 -34.36 28.52
C HIS A 968 -24.15 -33.66 27.22
N SER A 969 -24.98 -32.61 27.32
CA SER A 969 -25.77 -31.99 26.24
C SER A 969 -25.32 -30.56 25.89
N GLY A 970 -24.03 -30.34 25.64
CA GLY A 970 -23.52 -29.05 25.12
C GLY A 970 -23.58 -28.96 23.59
N THR A 971 -23.44 -27.76 22.97
CA THR A 971 -23.25 -27.60 21.51
C THR A 971 -21.79 -27.70 21.08
N GLY A 972 -20.85 -27.37 21.97
CA GLY A 972 -19.42 -27.24 21.69
C GLY A 972 -19.02 -25.87 21.12
N ILE A 973 -19.91 -24.87 21.23
CA ILE A 973 -19.65 -23.49 20.75
C ILE A 973 -19.54 -22.49 21.93
N GLY A 974 -20.13 -22.81 23.08
CA GLY A 974 -20.26 -21.87 24.21
C GLY A 974 -18.93 -21.27 24.70
N LEU A 975 -17.89 -22.08 24.89
CA LEU A 975 -16.58 -21.58 25.34
C LEU A 975 -15.84 -20.79 24.26
N ALA A 976 -15.95 -21.19 22.99
CA ALA A 976 -15.42 -20.43 21.86
C ALA A 976 -16.08 -19.05 21.74
N LEU A 977 -17.40 -18.99 22.00
CA LEU A 977 -18.15 -17.74 22.09
C LEU A 977 -17.70 -16.88 23.27
N CYS A 978 -17.49 -17.47 24.45
CA CYS A 978 -16.95 -16.75 25.60
C CYS A 978 -15.59 -16.12 25.28
N GLN A 979 -14.68 -16.87 24.65
CA GLN A 979 -13.38 -16.34 24.23
C GLN A 979 -13.55 -15.15 23.28
N ARG A 980 -14.39 -15.29 22.26
CA ARG A 980 -14.63 -14.21 21.30
C ARG A 980 -15.19 -12.95 21.95
N ILE A 981 -16.14 -13.09 22.88
CA ILE A 981 -16.72 -11.97 23.63
C ILE A 981 -15.65 -11.30 24.50
N VAL A 982 -14.88 -12.07 25.24
CA VAL A 982 -13.85 -11.55 26.14
C VAL A 982 -12.74 -10.82 25.36
N GLU A 983 -12.31 -11.37 24.22
CA GLU A 983 -11.37 -10.72 23.30
C GLU A 983 -11.92 -9.40 22.75
N ARG A 984 -13.22 -9.35 22.38
CA ARG A 984 -13.89 -8.09 21.96
C ARG A 984 -13.83 -7.02 23.04
N HIS A 985 -13.91 -7.42 24.31
CA HIS A 985 -13.81 -6.53 25.47
C HIS A 985 -12.37 -6.14 25.83
N GLY A 986 -11.37 -6.60 25.05
CA GLY A 986 -9.95 -6.35 25.32
C GLY A 986 -9.40 -7.18 26.48
N GLY A 987 -10.06 -8.29 26.81
CA GLY A 987 -9.68 -9.23 27.85
C GLY A 987 -9.18 -10.56 27.32
N GLU A 988 -8.83 -11.46 28.23
CA GLU A 988 -8.42 -12.84 27.97
C GLU A 988 -9.19 -13.81 28.86
N ILE A 989 -9.47 -15.01 28.35
CA ILE A 989 -10.06 -16.13 29.08
C ILE A 989 -9.13 -17.35 29.02
N TRP A 990 -8.97 -18.05 30.13
CA TRP A 990 -8.24 -19.32 30.20
C TRP A 990 -8.85 -20.21 31.29
N VAL A 991 -8.38 -21.45 31.37
CA VAL A 991 -8.80 -22.40 32.40
C VAL A 991 -7.60 -23.08 33.05
N ASP A 992 -7.66 -23.18 34.38
CA ASP A 992 -6.77 -24.01 35.19
C ASP A 992 -7.59 -25.19 35.72
N SER A 993 -7.21 -26.43 35.37
CA SER A 993 -7.99 -27.61 35.75
C SER A 993 -7.10 -28.84 35.96
N GLU A 994 -7.50 -29.68 36.91
CA GLU A 994 -6.91 -31.00 37.14
C GLU A 994 -8.01 -32.08 37.13
N PRO A 995 -7.82 -33.21 36.42
CA PRO A 995 -8.83 -34.26 36.36
C PRO A 995 -9.22 -34.78 37.75
N GLY A 996 -10.50 -34.66 38.09
CA GLY A 996 -11.10 -35.08 39.37
C GLY A 996 -10.97 -34.08 40.52
N GLU A 997 -10.36 -32.91 40.32
CA GLU A 997 -10.28 -31.83 41.32
C GLU A 997 -11.08 -30.56 40.92
N GLY A 998 -11.67 -30.53 39.74
CA GLY A 998 -12.50 -29.43 39.24
C GLY A 998 -11.79 -28.52 38.21
N SER A 999 -12.45 -27.43 37.83
CA SER A 999 -11.91 -26.45 36.87
C SER A 999 -12.08 -25.02 37.39
N THR A 1000 -11.16 -24.13 37.03
CA THR A 1000 -11.26 -22.69 37.31
C THR A 1000 -11.12 -21.93 36.01
N PHE A 1001 -12.22 -21.37 35.52
CA PHE A 1001 -12.24 -20.48 34.37
C PHE A 1001 -11.98 -19.05 34.83
N SER A 1002 -10.95 -18.43 34.28
CA SER A 1002 -10.53 -17.07 34.65
C SER A 1002 -10.73 -16.13 33.46
N VAL A 1003 -11.32 -14.97 33.70
CA VAL A 1003 -11.59 -13.95 32.67
C VAL A 1003 -11.02 -12.61 33.12
N THR A 1004 -10.36 -11.87 32.25
CA THR A 1004 -9.98 -10.47 32.50
C THR A 1004 -10.92 -9.50 31.80
N LEU A 1005 -11.40 -8.48 32.52
CA LEU A 1005 -12.26 -7.42 31.98
C LEU A 1005 -11.73 -6.03 32.35
N PRO A 1006 -11.82 -5.03 31.46
CA PRO A 1006 -11.29 -3.69 31.74
C PRO A 1006 -12.10 -2.99 32.84
N ALA A 1007 -11.38 -2.35 33.77
CA ALA A 1007 -11.99 -1.55 34.82
C ALA A 1007 -12.57 -0.24 34.27
N VAL A 1008 -13.64 0.27 34.88
CA VAL A 1008 -14.18 1.59 34.56
C VAL A 1008 -13.17 2.68 34.97
N PRO A 1009 -12.79 3.62 34.09
CA PRO A 1009 -11.91 4.74 34.45
C PRO A 1009 -12.56 5.63 35.52
N GLU A 1010 -11.79 6.09 36.51
CA GLU A 1010 -12.32 6.92 37.62
C GLU A 1010 -13.06 8.19 37.16
N SER A 1011 -12.76 8.71 35.97
CA SER A 1011 -13.42 9.88 35.36
C SER A 1011 -14.86 9.64 34.88
N ALA A 1012 -15.26 8.38 34.62
CA ALA A 1012 -16.60 8.03 34.13
C ALA A 1012 -17.62 7.87 35.27
N LEU A 1013 -17.14 7.62 36.50
CA LEU A 1013 -17.98 7.46 37.70
C LEU A 1013 -18.44 8.79 38.33
N GLU A 1014 -17.87 9.93 37.90
CA GLU A 1014 -18.20 11.27 38.43
C GLU A 1014 -19.31 12.00 37.63
N GLY A 1015 -19.91 11.36 36.62
CA GLY A 1015 -20.88 11.97 35.69
C GLY A 1015 -22.34 12.04 36.16
N GLU A 1016 -22.72 11.35 37.24
CA GLU A 1016 -24.07 11.41 37.82
C GLU A 1016 -24.07 12.06 39.21
N HIS A 1017 -23.95 13.39 39.26
CA HIS A 1017 -24.36 14.19 40.42
C HIS A 1017 -24.98 15.54 40.06
#